data_AF-A0A073K5B7-F1
#
_entry.id   AF-A0A073K5B7-F1
#
_cell.length_a   1.000
_cell.length_b   1.000
_cell.length_c   1.000
_cell.angle_alpha   90.00
_cell.angle_beta   90.00
_cell.angle_gamma   90.00
#
_symmetry.space_group_name_H-M   'P 1'
#
loop_
_entity.id
_entity.type
_entity.pdbx_description
1 polymer ?
#
loop_
_entity_poly.entity_id
_entity_poly.type
_entity_poly.pdbx_seq_one_letter_code
_entity_poly.pdbx_strand_id
1 'polypeptide(L)'
;MADAPELNIDTNFTPAQELLPTDKLREGYPKINQAIRNSNTAMQPTPRSRIADNAVNFEKMYVPEAQVLNRNYIEVNYKTRKITVLKNCYISIEKYAFNISPSQIELSLPDSSNDGILHLLVYNHITSELSCKPYTSAGDNELSIARFYGKKVYGQNYEFITFISDDDNYNYLTDRKIPVTNQNIASDTLDYTRINMYETTIIEKDKITVDLKSKKLIIKPNAFSTMGNDIFNLNQTGTNLYVDLPSDARLYAFVVDITKSPYTVSFEVYNDKAKFKNKRLLFYYYNNVPLGKNTSFIKVIGEMGEILTIKEIIHKHLNNPFVRTIIKLIGDSITAGLCGTGYSATDKPIGNTGYKTNVTTAVCWANMLRDHVLAEYNREFDVSVNDPNITFLAATHQIVENNAATFKWQAFFSNTTTNNGIQFNFYGDHFSIYHATVGGGGIMDIYVDGVKWGELDTYGTYADNVEKQVIGLTLGDHLVEIRETNRKNASASGNSIYIQGLKIPKTADVINFGISGKHSQYLYQQRDQLIESTDSVVIMQIGTNDRHNFKTTAVTKSYHRELIKYIRSLGKDVIVMSANPVGVENDMESVRNFKMDDVDRAIHQVTKEFKMDYISNYKGFMEHAVNTGTTVDSFLFDKLHPNDPGYELMFELVAKGLGLTLLREGVTNA
;
A
#
# COMPACT_ATOMS: atom_id res chain seq x y z
N MET A 1 16.90 10.85 48.41
CA MET A 1 15.94 11.30 49.43
C MET A 1 15.79 12.80 49.29
N ALA A 2 14.65 13.22 48.76
CA ALA A 2 14.08 14.56 48.86
C ALA A 2 12.60 14.39 48.51
N ASP A 3 11.75 14.40 49.53
CA ASP A 3 10.29 14.29 49.42
C ASP A 3 9.70 15.57 48.84
N ALA A 4 8.70 15.41 47.96
CA ALA A 4 7.79 16.46 47.52
C ALA A 4 6.37 16.17 48.07
N PRO A 5 5.57 17.20 48.39
CA PRO A 5 4.50 17.12 49.39
C PRO A 5 3.19 16.50 48.87
N GLU A 6 2.50 15.76 49.75
CA GLU A 6 1.09 15.35 49.57
C GLU A 6 0.16 16.57 49.66
N LEU A 7 -0.65 16.76 48.62
CA LEU A 7 -1.79 17.68 48.60
C LEU A 7 -2.98 17.00 49.28
N ASN A 8 -3.32 17.46 50.49
CA ASN A 8 -4.49 17.03 51.25
C ASN A 8 -5.74 17.79 50.73
N ILE A 9 -6.75 17.09 50.23
CA ILE A 9 -8.02 17.69 49.79
C ILE A 9 -9.08 17.42 50.88
N ASP A 10 -9.60 18.50 51.47
CA ASP A 10 -10.62 18.53 52.51
C ASP A 10 -12.00 18.00 52.01
N THR A 11 -12.73 17.25 52.83
CA THR A 11 -13.95 16.49 52.42
C THR A 11 -15.26 16.88 53.13
N ASN A 12 -15.31 18.00 53.85
CA ASN A 12 -16.55 18.39 54.56
C ASN A 12 -17.35 19.46 53.81
N PHE A 13 -18.48 19.07 53.22
CA PHE A 13 -19.46 19.98 52.61
C PHE A 13 -20.60 20.32 53.60
N THR A 14 -20.86 21.62 53.81
CA THR A 14 -21.95 22.12 54.66
C THR A 14 -23.05 22.74 53.79
N PRO A 15 -24.32 22.27 53.82
CA PRO A 15 -25.37 22.79 52.95
C PRO A 15 -25.80 24.22 53.34
N ALA A 16 -26.20 25.02 52.34
CA ALA A 16 -26.76 26.35 52.56
C ALA A 16 -28.18 26.26 53.17
N GLN A 17 -28.49 27.07 54.18
CA GLN A 17 -29.79 27.04 54.84
C GLN A 17 -30.88 27.73 54.00
N GLU A 18 -32.07 27.14 53.98
CA GLU A 18 -33.25 27.80 53.41
C GLU A 18 -33.60 29.05 54.23
N LEU A 19 -34.03 30.10 53.55
CA LEU A 19 -34.47 31.32 54.22
C LEU A 19 -35.72 31.01 55.06
N LEU A 20 -36.15 31.87 55.98
CA LEU A 20 -37.47 31.77 56.64
C LEU A 20 -38.47 32.77 56.04
N PRO A 21 -39.78 32.46 56.02
CA PRO A 21 -40.78 33.38 55.47
C PRO A 21 -40.77 34.66 56.29
N THR A 22 -40.48 35.78 55.63
CA THR A 22 -40.67 37.11 56.20
C THR A 22 -41.68 37.86 55.35
N ASP A 23 -42.48 38.72 55.98
CA ASP A 23 -43.63 39.36 55.34
C ASP A 23 -43.27 40.26 54.14
N LYS A 24 -41.98 40.52 53.91
CA LYS A 24 -41.48 41.44 52.87
C LYS A 24 -41.10 40.78 51.54
N LEU A 25 -40.98 39.45 51.47
CA LEU A 25 -40.52 38.72 50.26
C LEU A 25 -41.37 37.47 49.94
N ARG A 26 -42.67 37.54 50.22
CA ARG A 26 -43.58 36.38 50.25
C ARG A 26 -43.70 35.62 48.92
N GLU A 27 -43.65 36.31 47.78
CA GLU A 27 -43.74 35.68 46.45
C GLU A 27 -42.41 35.18 45.88
N GLY A 28 -41.29 35.81 46.27
CA GLY A 28 -39.96 35.44 45.79
C GLY A 28 -39.35 34.26 46.55
N TYR A 29 -39.76 34.10 47.81
CA TYR A 29 -39.24 33.09 48.74
C TYR A 29 -39.34 31.64 48.24
N PRO A 30 -40.47 31.16 47.66
CA PRO A 30 -40.55 29.79 47.16
C PRO A 30 -39.57 29.54 46.01
N LYS A 31 -39.34 30.54 45.14
CA LYS A 31 -38.42 30.44 44.00
C LYS A 31 -36.96 30.46 44.46
N ILE A 32 -36.63 31.30 45.44
CA ILE A 32 -35.28 31.38 46.01
C ILE A 32 -34.96 30.11 46.80
N ASN A 33 -35.86 29.61 47.63
CA ASN A 33 -35.65 28.34 48.33
C ASN A 33 -35.60 27.15 47.37
N GLN A 34 -36.33 27.18 46.24
CA GLN A 34 -36.17 26.17 45.22
C GLN A 34 -34.79 26.22 44.56
N ALA A 35 -34.24 27.41 44.30
CA ALA A 35 -32.88 27.56 43.81
C ALA A 35 -31.84 27.07 44.84
N ILE A 36 -32.02 27.39 46.13
CA ILE A 36 -31.17 26.89 47.22
C ILE A 36 -31.24 25.36 47.32
N ARG A 37 -32.42 24.76 47.23
CA ARG A 37 -32.60 23.30 47.18
C ARG A 37 -31.90 22.67 45.98
N ASN A 38 -32.03 23.28 44.81
CA ASN A 38 -31.40 22.78 43.59
C ASN A 38 -29.86 22.89 43.69
N SER A 39 -29.33 24.00 44.21
CA SER A 39 -27.89 24.18 44.44
C SER A 39 -27.35 23.22 45.50
N ASN A 40 -28.03 23.06 46.64
CA ASN A 40 -27.62 22.09 47.65
C ASN A 40 -27.69 20.65 47.11
N THR A 41 -28.69 20.32 46.29
CA THR A 41 -28.78 19.01 45.62
C THR A 41 -27.64 18.79 44.63
N ALA A 42 -27.23 19.83 43.90
CA ALA A 42 -26.11 19.78 42.96
C ALA A 42 -24.74 19.72 43.66
N MET A 43 -24.63 20.26 44.88
CA MET A 43 -23.40 20.28 45.67
C MET A 43 -23.30 19.13 46.69
N GLN A 44 -24.37 18.38 46.94
CA GLN A 44 -24.30 17.13 47.70
C GLN A 44 -23.37 16.15 46.96
N PRO A 45 -22.35 15.59 47.63
CA PRO A 45 -21.54 14.54 47.03
C PRO A 45 -22.48 13.43 46.58
N THR A 46 -22.52 13.19 45.27
CA THR A 46 -23.41 12.18 44.71
C THR A 46 -23.13 10.85 45.39
N PRO A 47 -24.16 10.11 45.88
CA PRO A 47 -23.95 8.77 46.41
C PRO A 47 -23.19 7.96 45.36
N ARG A 48 -22.14 7.24 45.78
CA ARG A 48 -21.27 6.44 44.90
C ARG A 48 -22.02 5.48 43.95
N SER A 49 -23.32 5.28 44.13
CA SER A 49 -24.21 4.52 43.26
C SER A 49 -24.61 5.19 41.94
N ARG A 50 -24.19 6.43 41.64
CA ARG A 50 -24.43 7.07 40.32
C ARG A 50 -23.19 7.45 39.51
N ILE A 51 -21.99 7.07 39.98
CA ILE A 51 -20.73 7.20 39.22
C ILE A 51 -20.14 5.81 38.91
N ALA A 52 -20.96 4.75 38.88
CA ALA A 52 -20.49 3.39 38.58
C ALA A 52 -21.52 2.58 37.78
N ASP A 53 -21.94 3.08 36.62
CA ASP A 53 -22.45 2.22 35.52
C ASP A 53 -21.53 2.23 34.29
N ASN A 54 -20.36 2.88 34.39
CA ASN A 54 -19.27 2.81 33.41
C ASN A 54 -17.95 2.29 34.00
N ALA A 55 -17.96 1.88 35.26
CA ALA A 55 -16.85 1.15 35.86
C ALA A 55 -17.24 -0.33 35.86
N VAL A 56 -16.69 -1.09 34.92
CA VAL A 56 -16.56 -2.53 35.12
C VAL A 56 -15.83 -2.69 36.45
N ASN A 57 -16.50 -3.26 37.45
CA ASN A 57 -15.82 -3.75 38.66
C ASN A 57 -14.86 -4.84 38.17
N PHE A 58 -13.61 -4.46 37.92
CA PHE A 58 -12.54 -5.42 37.70
C PHE A 58 -12.25 -6.05 39.05
N GLU A 59 -12.91 -7.16 39.35
CA GLU A 59 -12.17 -8.22 40.06
C GLU A 59 -10.89 -8.48 39.25
N LYS A 60 -9.75 -8.49 39.92
CA LYS A 60 -8.43 -8.59 39.28
C LYS A 60 -8.42 -9.78 38.31
N MET A 61 -8.28 -9.48 37.03
CA MET A 61 -8.29 -10.45 35.93
C MET A 61 -7.01 -11.29 35.98
N TYR A 62 -7.16 -12.62 35.94
CA TYR A 62 -6.05 -13.58 35.83
C TYR A 62 -6.05 -14.27 34.45
N VAL A 63 -6.15 -13.49 33.38
CA VAL A 63 -6.10 -14.00 32.00
C VAL A 63 -5.14 -13.12 31.19
N PRO A 64 -3.92 -13.60 30.90
CA PRO A 64 -2.92 -12.82 30.16
C PRO A 64 -3.41 -12.48 28.75
N GLU A 65 -3.18 -11.24 28.31
CA GLU A 65 -3.56 -10.80 26.97
C GLU A 65 -2.40 -11.00 25.99
N ALA A 66 -2.61 -11.84 24.97
CA ALA A 66 -1.64 -12.07 23.90
C ALA A 66 -1.80 -11.01 22.80
N GLN A 67 -0.74 -10.68 22.09
CA GLN A 67 -0.72 -9.78 20.93
C GLN A 67 -1.00 -10.56 19.64
N VAL A 68 -1.96 -10.13 18.83
CA VAL A 68 -2.18 -10.65 17.48
C VAL A 68 -1.06 -10.15 16.58
N LEU A 69 -0.43 -11.07 15.84
CA LEU A 69 0.66 -10.75 14.92
C LEU A 69 0.16 -10.45 13.50
N ASN A 70 -0.96 -11.07 13.09
CA ASN A 70 -1.53 -10.93 11.76
C ASN A 70 -2.67 -9.92 11.75
N ARG A 71 -2.49 -8.82 11.01
CA ARG A 71 -3.55 -7.82 10.84
C ARG A 71 -4.69 -8.36 9.98
N ASN A 72 -5.93 -8.11 10.40
CA ASN A 72 -7.17 -8.45 9.70
C ASN A 72 -7.41 -9.96 9.51
N TYR A 73 -6.72 -10.82 10.25
CA TYR A 73 -6.97 -12.27 10.22
C TYR A 73 -8.02 -12.74 11.21
N ILE A 74 -8.50 -11.84 12.07
CA ILE A 74 -9.65 -12.08 12.92
C ILE A 74 -10.72 -11.09 12.48
N GLU A 75 -11.85 -11.60 12.02
CA GLU A 75 -13.05 -10.83 11.72
C GLU A 75 -14.11 -11.10 12.79
N VAL A 76 -14.71 -10.04 13.33
CA VAL A 76 -15.82 -10.11 14.26
C VAL A 76 -17.03 -9.48 13.60
N ASN A 77 -18.02 -10.30 13.29
CA ASN A 77 -19.19 -9.89 12.53
C ASN A 77 -20.46 -10.02 13.37
N TYR A 78 -20.94 -8.89 13.88
CA TYR A 78 -22.16 -8.81 14.68
C TYR A 78 -23.43 -9.00 13.85
N LYS A 79 -23.36 -8.80 12.53
CA LYS A 79 -24.48 -9.01 11.60
C LYS A 79 -24.75 -10.50 11.36
N THR A 80 -23.68 -11.29 11.19
CA THR A 80 -23.77 -12.76 11.06
C THR A 80 -23.59 -13.49 12.38
N ARG A 81 -23.29 -12.76 13.46
CA ARG A 81 -22.98 -13.28 14.81
C ARG A 81 -21.86 -14.33 14.78
N LYS A 82 -20.79 -14.05 14.02
CA LYS A 82 -19.65 -14.96 13.83
C LYS A 82 -18.32 -14.26 14.08
N ILE A 83 -17.35 -15.03 14.56
CA ILE A 83 -15.93 -14.68 14.59
C ILE A 83 -15.23 -15.60 13.59
N THR A 84 -14.61 -15.02 12.57
CA THR A 84 -13.84 -15.77 11.59
C THR A 84 -12.36 -15.55 11.87
N VAL A 85 -11.61 -16.61 12.13
CA VAL A 85 -10.16 -16.58 12.27
C VAL A 85 -9.53 -17.28 11.08
N LEU A 86 -8.91 -16.50 10.19
CA LEU A 86 -8.30 -17.00 8.97
C LEU A 86 -7.14 -17.96 9.26
N LYS A 87 -6.89 -18.85 8.30
CA LYS A 87 -5.79 -19.82 8.35
C LYS A 87 -4.45 -19.11 8.59
N ASN A 88 -3.61 -19.70 9.42
CA ASN A 88 -2.30 -19.23 9.85
C ASN A 88 -2.36 -17.87 10.56
N CYS A 89 -3.34 -17.68 11.44
CA CYS A 89 -3.37 -16.56 12.38
C CYS A 89 -2.49 -16.88 13.60
N TYR A 90 -1.61 -15.95 13.96
CA TYR A 90 -0.68 -16.10 15.07
C TYR A 90 -0.90 -15.04 16.15
N ILE A 91 -0.71 -15.46 17.40
CA ILE A 91 -0.63 -14.57 18.57
C ILE A 91 0.71 -14.76 19.29
N SER A 92 1.18 -13.74 20.01
CA SER A 92 2.38 -13.81 20.85
C SER A 92 2.15 -13.25 22.24
N ILE A 93 2.74 -13.85 23.26
CA ILE A 93 2.80 -13.30 24.60
C ILE A 93 4.16 -13.61 25.22
N GLU A 94 4.80 -12.60 25.81
CA GLU A 94 6.16 -12.68 26.33
C GLU A 94 7.13 -13.31 25.32
N LYS A 95 7.61 -14.52 25.57
CA LYS A 95 8.58 -15.27 24.75
C LYS A 95 7.94 -16.37 23.90
N TYR A 96 6.62 -16.40 23.83
CA TYR A 96 5.85 -17.46 23.18
C TYR A 96 5.02 -16.89 22.03
N ALA A 97 4.92 -17.65 20.94
CA ALA A 97 3.93 -17.40 19.89
C ALA A 97 3.18 -18.70 19.53
N PHE A 98 1.93 -18.56 19.13
CA PHE A 98 0.99 -19.64 18.89
C PHE A 98 0.31 -19.44 17.55
N ASN A 99 0.26 -20.48 16.71
CA ASN A 99 -0.66 -20.51 15.57
C ASN A 99 -2.04 -20.89 16.10
N ILE A 100 -2.94 -19.91 16.21
CA ILE A 100 -4.26 -20.11 16.77
C ILE A 100 -5.25 -20.67 15.75
N SER A 101 -4.88 -20.69 14.46
CA SER A 101 -5.75 -21.13 13.38
C SER A 101 -4.95 -21.88 12.30
N PRO A 102 -4.42 -23.09 12.56
CA PRO A 102 -3.70 -23.86 11.54
C PRO A 102 -4.53 -24.14 10.27
N SER A 103 -5.85 -24.15 10.42
CA SER A 103 -6.90 -24.09 9.40
C SER A 103 -7.88 -23.01 9.80
N GLN A 104 -8.60 -22.40 8.85
CA GLN A 104 -9.61 -21.39 9.19
C GLN A 104 -10.62 -21.92 10.20
N ILE A 105 -10.91 -21.11 11.23
CA ILE A 105 -11.84 -21.41 12.31
C ILE A 105 -12.97 -20.39 12.27
N GLU A 106 -14.19 -20.85 12.49
CA GLU A 106 -15.36 -20.01 12.67
C GLU A 106 -15.98 -20.30 14.03
N LEU A 107 -16.20 -19.26 14.83
CA LEU A 107 -16.86 -19.34 16.13
C LEU A 107 -18.13 -18.51 16.11
N SER A 108 -19.11 -18.87 16.93
CA SER A 108 -20.27 -18.02 17.17
C SER A 108 -19.91 -16.89 18.12
N LEU A 109 -20.39 -15.68 17.83
CA LEU A 109 -20.52 -14.64 18.84
C LEU A 109 -21.63 -15.03 19.83
N PRO A 110 -21.58 -14.51 21.06
CA PRO A 110 -22.67 -14.65 22.02
C PRO A 110 -23.99 -14.14 21.45
N ASP A 111 -25.11 -14.65 21.96
CA ASP A 111 -26.45 -14.15 21.63
C ASP A 111 -26.53 -12.64 21.88
N SER A 112 -27.34 -11.95 21.07
CA SER A 112 -27.65 -10.54 21.20
C SER A 112 -28.13 -10.13 22.61
N SER A 113 -28.85 -11.00 23.34
CA SER A 113 -29.25 -10.75 24.72
C SER A 113 -28.06 -10.60 25.68
N ASN A 114 -26.91 -11.12 25.29
CA ASN A 114 -25.68 -11.16 26.06
C ASN A 114 -24.65 -10.12 25.57
N ASP A 115 -25.02 -9.22 24.65
CA ASP A 115 -24.11 -8.17 24.17
C ASP A 115 -23.69 -7.20 25.29
N GLY A 116 -24.48 -7.08 26.36
CA GLY A 116 -24.14 -6.33 27.57
C GLY A 116 -23.24 -7.08 28.56
N ILE A 117 -22.76 -8.29 28.22
CA ILE A 117 -21.87 -9.11 29.05
C ILE A 117 -20.48 -9.11 28.40
N LEU A 118 -19.42 -8.96 29.22
CA LEU A 118 -18.05 -9.03 28.74
C LEU A 118 -17.69 -10.47 28.35
N HIS A 119 -17.40 -10.67 27.07
CA HIS A 119 -16.88 -11.93 26.53
C HIS A 119 -15.44 -11.78 26.10
N LEU A 120 -14.71 -12.89 26.14
CA LEU A 120 -13.33 -12.97 25.70
C LEU A 120 -13.26 -13.92 24.51
N LEU A 121 -12.54 -13.51 23.47
CA LEU A 121 -11.93 -14.45 22.54
C LEU A 121 -10.67 -14.98 23.21
N VAL A 122 -10.67 -16.25 23.55
CA VAL A 122 -9.57 -16.90 24.26
C VAL A 122 -8.99 -18.03 23.45
N TYR A 123 -7.69 -18.23 23.60
CA TYR A 123 -6.98 -19.40 23.11
C TYR A 123 -6.46 -20.20 24.29
N ASN A 124 -6.89 -21.45 24.40
CA ASN A 124 -6.38 -22.38 25.39
C ASN A 124 -5.02 -22.91 24.92
N HIS A 125 -3.96 -22.56 25.64
CA HIS A 125 -2.61 -22.88 25.20
C HIS A 125 -2.18 -24.33 25.50
N ILE A 126 -3.04 -25.12 26.15
CA ILE A 126 -2.87 -26.56 26.39
C ILE A 126 -3.65 -27.38 25.35
N THR A 127 -4.92 -27.07 25.11
CA THR A 127 -5.76 -27.80 24.15
C THR A 127 -5.62 -27.29 22.70
N SER A 128 -5.00 -26.12 22.51
CA SER A 128 -4.92 -25.43 21.21
C SER A 128 -6.27 -25.02 20.62
N GLU A 129 -7.28 -24.82 21.47
CA GLU A 129 -8.62 -24.45 21.05
C GLU A 129 -8.90 -22.96 21.21
N LEU A 130 -9.50 -22.37 20.18
CA LEU A 130 -10.10 -21.05 20.23
C LEU A 130 -11.54 -21.15 20.71
N SER A 131 -11.95 -20.25 21.59
CA SER A 131 -13.35 -20.14 21.99
C SER A 131 -13.72 -18.70 22.34
N CYS A 132 -15.00 -18.37 22.18
CA CYS A 132 -15.57 -17.12 22.66
C CYS A 132 -16.49 -17.44 23.85
N LYS A 133 -16.20 -16.88 25.03
CA LYS A 133 -16.94 -17.21 26.26
C LYS A 133 -17.04 -16.00 27.21
N PRO A 134 -18.03 -15.97 28.13
CA PRO A 134 -18.10 -14.95 29.15
C PRO A 134 -16.80 -14.89 29.95
N TYR A 135 -16.37 -13.69 30.36
CA TYR A 135 -15.10 -13.53 31.07
C TYR A 135 -15.04 -14.35 32.37
N THR A 136 -16.18 -14.57 33.04
CA THR A 136 -16.31 -15.38 34.25
C THR A 136 -16.08 -16.87 34.02
N SER A 137 -16.04 -17.31 32.76
CA SER A 137 -15.83 -18.71 32.36
C SER A 137 -14.43 -18.95 31.79
N ALA A 138 -13.56 -17.94 31.77
CA ALA A 138 -12.19 -18.09 31.32
C ALA A 138 -11.36 -18.86 32.37
N GLY A 139 -10.60 -19.86 31.91
CA GLY A 139 -9.79 -20.72 32.75
C GLY A 139 -8.32 -20.28 32.85
N ASP A 140 -7.59 -20.84 33.80
CA ASP A 140 -6.19 -20.50 34.08
C ASP A 140 -5.23 -20.79 32.90
N ASN A 141 -5.63 -21.66 31.98
CA ASN A 141 -4.83 -22.07 30.80
C ASN A 141 -5.13 -21.24 29.55
N GLU A 142 -5.83 -20.11 29.68
CA GLU A 142 -6.33 -19.36 28.54
C GLU A 142 -5.61 -18.02 28.36
N LEU A 143 -5.36 -17.66 27.10
CA LEU A 143 -4.82 -16.37 26.70
C LEU A 143 -5.93 -15.55 26.08
N SER A 144 -6.15 -14.34 26.58
CA SER A 144 -7.09 -13.39 26.00
C SER A 144 -6.52 -12.80 24.71
N ILE A 145 -7.29 -12.83 23.63
CA ILE A 145 -6.94 -12.25 22.33
C ILE A 145 -7.73 -10.97 22.10
N ALA A 146 -9.02 -10.99 22.40
CA ALA A 146 -9.90 -9.84 22.18
C ALA A 146 -11.00 -9.84 23.23
N ARG A 147 -11.52 -8.66 23.56
CA ARG A 147 -12.62 -8.49 24.50
C ARG A 147 -13.83 -7.95 23.77
N PHE A 148 -15.00 -8.52 24.02
CA PHE A 148 -16.26 -8.14 23.39
C PHE A 148 -17.24 -7.65 24.45
N TYR A 149 -17.74 -6.42 24.30
CA TYR A 149 -18.73 -5.84 25.21
C TYR A 149 -19.51 -4.75 24.48
N GLY A 150 -20.82 -4.64 24.71
CA GLY A 150 -21.66 -3.60 24.10
C GLY A 150 -21.54 -3.53 22.58
N LYS A 151 -21.44 -4.69 21.92
CA LYS A 151 -21.19 -4.84 20.47
C LYS A 151 -19.90 -4.20 19.96
N LYS A 152 -18.86 -4.13 20.79
CA LYS A 152 -17.57 -3.52 20.46
C LYS A 152 -16.43 -4.49 20.76
N VAL A 153 -15.29 -4.27 20.10
CA VAL A 153 -14.03 -4.99 20.34
C VAL A 153 -13.10 -4.08 21.14
N TYR A 154 -12.53 -4.61 22.21
CA TYR A 154 -11.59 -3.94 23.10
C TYR A 154 -10.34 -4.80 23.31
N GLY A 155 -9.29 -4.17 23.84
CA GLY A 155 -7.99 -4.79 24.10
C GLY A 155 -6.89 -4.26 23.18
N GLN A 156 -5.66 -4.71 23.37
CA GLN A 156 -4.49 -4.22 22.62
C GLN A 156 -4.53 -4.58 21.13
N ASN A 157 -5.32 -5.58 20.76
CA ASN A 157 -5.40 -6.11 19.40
C ASN A 157 -6.49 -5.49 18.53
N TYR A 158 -7.21 -4.47 19.01
CA TYR A 158 -8.35 -3.93 18.26
C TYR A 158 -7.97 -3.47 16.84
N GLU A 159 -6.76 -2.94 16.63
CA GLU A 159 -6.25 -2.49 15.32
C GLU A 159 -5.90 -3.62 14.35
N PHE A 160 -5.85 -4.85 14.87
CA PHE A 160 -5.55 -6.08 14.15
C PHE A 160 -6.81 -6.90 13.83
N ILE A 161 -7.96 -6.48 14.34
CA ILE A 161 -9.23 -7.20 14.21
C ILE A 161 -10.14 -6.41 13.27
N THR A 162 -10.66 -7.07 12.25
CA THR A 162 -11.70 -6.52 11.39
C THR A 162 -13.04 -6.61 12.12
N PHE A 163 -13.77 -5.50 12.20
CA PHE A 163 -15.04 -5.41 12.92
C PHE A 163 -16.17 -5.04 11.96
N ILE A 164 -17.27 -5.78 12.02
CA ILE A 164 -18.49 -5.53 11.25
C ILE A 164 -19.65 -5.36 12.23
N SER A 165 -20.14 -4.13 12.33
CA SER A 165 -21.31 -3.74 13.12
C SER A 165 -22.60 -4.37 12.56
N ASP A 166 -23.58 -4.62 13.43
CA ASP A 166 -24.96 -4.92 13.02
C ASP A 166 -25.82 -3.67 12.79
N ASP A 167 -25.30 -2.49 13.13
CA ASP A 167 -25.85 -1.18 12.78
C ASP A 167 -25.04 -0.55 11.64
N ASP A 168 -25.70 -0.40 10.48
CA ASP A 168 -25.10 0.13 9.24
C ASP A 168 -24.72 1.64 9.35
N ASN A 169 -25.14 2.35 10.41
CA ASN A 169 -24.84 3.77 10.65
C ASN A 169 -23.76 4.02 11.73
N TYR A 170 -23.46 3.03 12.57
CA TYR A 170 -22.42 3.16 13.60
C TYR A 170 -21.08 2.62 13.12
N ASN A 171 -20.26 3.54 12.62
CA ASN A 171 -18.87 3.26 12.25
C ASN A 171 -17.95 4.22 13.00
N TYR A 172 -17.89 4.11 14.33
CA TYR A 172 -16.78 4.71 15.06
C TYR A 172 -15.61 3.73 15.16
N LEU A 173 -14.43 4.24 14.85
CA LEU A 173 -13.15 3.83 15.42
C LEU A 173 -13.36 3.40 16.88
N THR A 174 -12.99 2.18 17.23
CA THR A 174 -12.99 1.69 18.62
C THR A 174 -11.89 2.41 19.41
N ASP A 175 -12.17 3.64 19.84
CA ASP A 175 -11.35 4.34 20.82
C ASP A 175 -11.57 3.71 22.20
N ARG A 176 -10.49 3.10 22.73
CA ARG A 176 -9.93 3.29 24.09
C ARG A 176 -8.95 2.15 24.42
N LYS A 177 -7.66 2.50 24.57
CA LYS A 177 -6.73 1.73 25.41
C LYS A 177 -7.22 1.84 26.86
N ILE A 178 -7.61 0.73 27.48
CA ILE A 178 -7.68 0.64 28.94
C ILE A 178 -6.40 -0.07 29.38
N PRO A 179 -5.44 0.64 30.00
CA PRO A 179 -4.29 -0.02 30.60
C PRO A 179 -4.73 -0.67 31.91
N VAL A 180 -4.56 -1.98 32.02
CA VAL A 180 -4.56 -2.69 33.31
C VAL A 180 -3.10 -3.01 33.62
N THR A 181 -2.52 -2.31 34.60
CA THR A 181 -1.13 -2.51 35.03
C THR A 181 -1.00 -3.63 36.05
N ASN A 182 0.20 -4.25 36.01
CA ASN A 182 0.82 -5.22 36.92
C ASN A 182 0.45 -6.70 36.75
N GLN A 183 1.25 -7.38 35.93
CA GLN A 183 1.47 -8.83 35.99
C GLN A 183 2.58 -9.15 37.00
N ASN A 184 2.28 -10.07 37.90
CA ASN A 184 3.27 -11.00 38.47
C ASN A 184 2.54 -12.33 38.62
N ILE A 185 2.89 -13.31 37.79
CA ILE A 185 2.37 -14.68 37.91
C ILE A 185 3.54 -15.65 37.76
N ALA A 186 3.60 -16.54 38.73
CA ALA A 186 4.65 -17.51 38.98
C ALA A 186 4.81 -18.51 37.84
N SER A 187 6.07 -18.88 37.64
CA SER A 187 6.50 -20.08 36.93
C SER A 187 5.88 -21.31 37.58
N ASP A 188 5.10 -22.09 36.84
CA ASP A 188 5.47 -23.49 36.64
C ASP A 188 4.70 -24.21 35.53
N THR A 189 5.48 -25.00 34.79
CA THR A 189 5.13 -26.18 33.97
C THR A 189 4.11 -26.04 32.84
N LEU A 190 4.58 -26.08 31.59
CA LEU A 190 4.20 -27.08 30.55
C LEU A 190 4.84 -26.78 29.18
N ASP A 191 5.25 -27.85 28.50
CA ASP A 191 5.91 -27.97 27.20
C ASP A 191 5.14 -29.14 26.48
N TYR A 192 4.85 -29.25 25.18
CA TYR A 192 5.63 -28.96 23.96
C TYR A 192 4.74 -28.77 22.71
N THR A 193 4.67 -27.55 22.18
CA THR A 193 4.72 -27.22 20.73
C THR A 193 5.35 -25.84 20.45
N ARG A 194 5.79 -25.15 21.51
CA ARG A 194 6.27 -23.76 21.51
C ARG A 194 7.68 -23.65 20.92
N ILE A 195 7.99 -22.53 20.28
CA ILE A 195 9.37 -22.03 20.18
C ILE A 195 9.51 -20.99 21.28
N ASN A 196 10.22 -21.36 22.34
CA ASN A 196 10.50 -20.51 23.50
C ASN A 196 11.70 -19.63 23.16
N MET A 197 11.46 -18.35 22.89
CA MET A 197 12.52 -17.40 22.53
C MET A 197 12.51 -16.22 23.48
N TYR A 198 13.49 -16.20 24.37
CA TYR A 198 13.69 -15.05 25.25
C TYR A 198 13.87 -13.78 24.42
N GLU A 199 12.99 -12.81 24.62
CA GLU A 199 13.00 -11.56 23.86
C GLU A 199 13.87 -10.50 24.55
N THR A 200 14.75 -9.87 23.79
CA THR A 200 15.55 -8.73 24.23
C THR A 200 14.86 -7.41 23.84
N THR A 201 15.10 -6.32 24.55
CA THR A 201 14.52 -4.99 24.28
C THR A 201 15.56 -4.08 23.65
N ILE A 202 15.26 -3.47 22.51
CA ILE A 202 16.16 -2.49 21.88
C ILE A 202 16.21 -1.23 22.74
N ILE A 203 17.42 -0.73 23.05
CA ILE A 203 17.62 0.39 23.98
C ILE A 203 17.41 1.74 23.29
N GLU A 204 17.75 1.83 22.00
CA GLU A 204 17.81 3.09 21.26
C GLU A 204 16.96 3.04 19.98
N LYS A 205 16.13 4.07 19.81
CA LYS A 205 15.31 4.25 18.60
C LYS A 205 16.20 4.58 17.38
N ASP A 206 15.78 4.16 16.19
CA ASP A 206 16.40 4.48 14.89
C ASP A 206 17.85 3.99 14.71
N LYS A 207 18.33 3.10 15.59
CA LYS A 207 19.60 2.38 15.45
C LYS A 207 19.49 1.14 14.55
N ILE A 208 18.29 0.60 14.40
CA ILE A 208 17.97 -0.45 13.44
C ILE A 208 17.01 0.12 12.41
N THR A 209 17.31 -0.08 11.14
CA THR A 209 16.51 0.39 10.01
C THR A 209 16.20 -0.77 9.08
N VAL A 210 14.92 -1.02 8.80
CA VAL A 210 14.47 -1.89 7.70
C VAL A 210 14.35 -1.01 6.46
N ASP A 211 15.23 -1.21 5.48
CA ASP A 211 15.22 -0.50 4.20
C ASP A 211 14.60 -1.39 3.11
N LEU A 212 13.35 -1.10 2.78
CA LEU A 212 12.58 -1.85 1.79
C LEU A 212 13.05 -1.59 0.36
N LYS A 213 13.73 -0.47 0.08
CA LYS A 213 14.24 -0.11 -1.24
C LYS A 213 15.49 -0.91 -1.57
N SER A 214 16.46 -0.93 -0.65
CA SER A 214 17.70 -1.70 -0.84
C SER A 214 17.56 -3.18 -0.49
N LYS A 215 16.40 -3.61 0.05
CA LYS A 215 16.15 -4.95 0.58
C LYS A 215 17.15 -5.35 1.68
N LYS A 216 17.58 -4.38 2.48
CA LYS A 216 18.52 -4.57 3.58
C LYS A 216 17.92 -4.13 4.91
N LEU A 217 18.33 -4.79 5.97
CA LEU A 217 18.26 -4.30 7.33
C LEU A 217 19.62 -3.69 7.68
N ILE A 218 19.61 -2.46 8.18
CA ILE A 218 20.78 -1.67 8.52
C ILE A 218 20.83 -1.52 10.04
N ILE A 219 21.94 -1.92 10.67
CA ILE A 219 22.17 -1.73 12.10
C ILE A 219 23.34 -0.77 12.26
N LYS A 220 23.11 0.37 12.88
CA LYS A 220 24.14 1.37 13.15
C LYS A 220 25.16 0.87 14.18
N PRO A 221 26.40 1.42 14.19
CA PRO A 221 27.38 1.11 15.22
C PRO A 221 26.81 1.33 16.63
N ASN A 222 27.21 0.46 17.56
CA ASN A 222 26.82 0.51 18.97
C ASN A 222 25.30 0.50 19.15
N ALA A 223 24.58 -0.31 18.35
CA ALA A 223 23.19 -0.62 18.61
C ALA A 223 23.11 -1.67 19.72
N PHE A 224 22.36 -1.40 20.78
CA PHE A 224 22.27 -2.30 21.93
C PHE A 224 20.85 -2.83 22.14
N SER A 225 20.77 -4.02 22.70
CA SER A 225 19.55 -4.56 23.28
C SER A 225 19.81 -5.12 24.68
N THR A 226 18.79 -5.23 25.51
CA THR A 226 18.89 -5.66 26.90
C THR A 226 17.85 -6.72 27.25
N MET A 227 18.24 -7.66 28.10
CA MET A 227 17.35 -8.64 28.70
C MET A 227 17.79 -8.89 30.15
N GLY A 228 16.98 -8.47 31.12
CA GLY A 228 17.39 -8.50 32.52
C GLY A 228 18.63 -7.61 32.76
N ASN A 229 19.66 -8.17 33.39
CA ASN A 229 20.94 -7.48 33.63
C ASN A 229 21.92 -7.57 32.45
N ASP A 230 21.57 -8.31 31.38
CA ASP A 230 22.44 -8.51 30.23
C ASP A 230 22.26 -7.39 29.19
N ILE A 231 23.37 -7.01 28.57
CA ILE A 231 23.43 -6.05 27.46
C ILE A 231 24.10 -6.75 26.25
N PHE A 232 23.41 -6.72 25.11
CA PHE A 232 23.89 -7.26 23.85
C PHE A 232 24.21 -6.13 22.89
N ASN A 233 25.49 -5.97 22.53
CA ASN A 233 25.88 -5.08 21.43
C ASN A 233 25.65 -5.80 20.09
N LEU A 234 24.66 -5.32 19.34
CA LEU A 234 24.17 -5.87 18.07
C LEU A 234 25.08 -5.51 16.88
N ASN A 235 25.93 -4.49 17.02
CA ASN A 235 26.90 -4.10 15.99
C ASN A 235 28.14 -3.41 16.59
N GLN A 236 29.25 -4.13 16.61
CA GLN A 236 30.55 -3.70 17.15
C GLN A 236 31.53 -3.20 16.09
N THR A 237 31.14 -3.15 14.81
CA THR A 237 32.08 -2.99 13.67
C THR A 237 32.52 -1.56 13.41
N GLY A 238 32.06 -0.57 14.19
CA GLY A 238 32.33 0.86 13.96
C GLY A 238 31.67 1.44 12.69
N THR A 239 31.07 0.60 11.84
CA THR A 239 30.34 0.98 10.61
C THR A 239 28.96 0.31 10.58
N ASN A 240 28.10 0.65 9.61
CA ASN A 240 26.78 0.03 9.50
C ASN A 240 26.90 -1.47 9.15
N LEU A 241 26.20 -2.32 9.89
CA LEU A 241 26.01 -3.72 9.56
C LEU A 241 24.78 -3.87 8.68
N TYR A 242 24.92 -4.57 7.55
CA TYR A 242 23.84 -4.82 6.60
C TYR A 242 23.46 -6.30 6.62
N VAL A 243 22.17 -6.59 6.74
CA VAL A 243 21.61 -7.94 6.68
C VAL A 243 20.56 -7.99 5.58
N ASP A 244 20.58 -9.01 4.73
CA ASP A 244 19.56 -9.18 3.69
C ASP A 244 18.16 -9.40 4.29
N LEU A 245 17.17 -8.70 3.75
CA LEU A 245 15.77 -8.95 4.09
C LEU A 245 15.29 -10.24 3.39
N PRO A 246 14.55 -11.11 4.08
CA PRO A 246 13.92 -12.26 3.46
C PRO A 246 12.99 -11.86 2.30
N SER A 247 13.04 -12.62 1.20
CA SER A 247 12.33 -12.32 -0.06
C SER A 247 11.00 -13.04 -0.25
N ASP A 248 10.64 -13.96 0.65
CA ASP A 248 9.41 -14.75 0.57
C ASP A 248 8.41 -14.44 1.70
N ALA A 249 7.18 -14.94 1.55
CA ALA A 249 6.07 -14.69 2.46
C ALA A 249 6.06 -15.64 3.68
N ARG A 250 7.23 -16.02 4.23
CA ARG A 250 7.31 -16.79 5.48
C ARG A 250 7.48 -15.88 6.69
N LEU A 251 7.13 -16.37 7.88
CA LEU A 251 7.42 -15.68 9.13
C LEU A 251 8.89 -15.93 9.52
N TYR A 252 9.64 -14.84 9.66
CA TYR A 252 11.02 -14.87 10.15
C TYR A 252 11.09 -14.25 11.55
N ALA A 253 12.01 -14.75 12.35
CA ALA A 253 12.45 -14.12 13.59
C ALA A 253 13.81 -13.48 13.34
N PHE A 254 13.93 -12.17 13.59
CA PHE A 254 15.22 -11.51 13.63
C PHE A 254 15.80 -11.65 15.04
N VAL A 255 17.00 -12.21 15.13
CA VAL A 255 17.55 -12.71 16.39
C VAL A 255 18.98 -12.25 16.61
N VAL A 256 19.39 -12.17 17.88
CA VAL A 256 20.80 -12.07 18.28
C VAL A 256 21.28 -13.39 18.84
N ASP A 257 22.41 -13.90 18.33
CA ASP A 257 23.10 -15.08 18.83
C ASP A 257 24.02 -14.69 19.99
N ILE A 258 23.78 -15.27 21.16
CA ILE A 258 24.49 -14.94 22.41
C ILE A 258 25.63 -15.91 22.73
N THR A 259 26.02 -16.79 21.80
CA THR A 259 27.08 -17.79 22.04
C THR A 259 28.49 -17.21 22.00
N LYS A 260 28.69 -16.07 21.34
CA LYS A 260 30.02 -15.47 21.11
C LYS A 260 29.95 -13.95 21.21
N SER A 261 31.04 -13.34 21.67
CA SER A 261 31.27 -11.90 21.54
C SER A 261 32.34 -11.68 20.46
N PRO A 262 32.10 -10.87 19.41
CA PRO A 262 30.91 -10.04 19.19
C PRO A 262 29.65 -10.87 18.88
N TYR A 263 28.51 -10.45 19.42
CA TYR A 263 27.22 -11.07 19.14
C TYR A 263 26.86 -10.88 17.67
N THR A 264 26.27 -11.89 17.05
CA THR A 264 25.83 -11.83 15.65
C THR A 264 24.32 -11.79 15.57
N VAL A 265 23.80 -11.22 14.48
CA VAL A 265 22.36 -11.11 14.24
C VAL A 265 21.98 -11.75 12.92
N SER A 266 20.79 -12.30 12.83
CA SER A 266 20.32 -13.02 11.64
C SER A 266 18.80 -13.12 11.58
N PHE A 267 18.28 -13.40 10.38
CA PHE A 267 16.90 -13.86 10.20
C PHE A 267 16.86 -15.38 10.25
N GLU A 268 15.92 -15.92 11.03
CA GLU A 268 15.68 -17.35 11.14
C GLU A 268 14.22 -17.65 10.81
N VAL A 269 13.98 -18.65 9.96
CA VAL A 269 12.61 -19.07 9.65
C VAL A 269 11.96 -19.62 10.92
N TYR A 270 10.78 -19.13 11.25
CA TYR A 270 10.13 -19.41 12.54
C TYR A 270 9.83 -20.90 12.77
N ASN A 271 9.83 -21.78 11.78
CA ASN A 271 9.43 -23.19 11.96
C ASN A 271 10.57 -24.14 12.38
N ASP A 272 11.81 -23.66 12.56
CA ASP A 272 12.99 -24.49 12.82
C ASP A 272 13.52 -24.34 14.26
N LYS A 273 13.00 -25.16 15.18
CA LYS A 273 13.33 -25.13 16.63
C LYS A 273 14.84 -25.23 16.92
N ALA A 274 15.61 -25.95 16.11
CA ALA A 274 17.04 -26.16 16.35
C ALA A 274 17.86 -24.89 16.15
N LYS A 275 17.40 -23.98 15.28
CA LYS A 275 18.09 -22.74 14.94
C LYS A 275 17.98 -21.64 16.00
N PHE A 276 17.11 -21.81 16.99
CA PHE A 276 16.85 -20.82 18.03
C PHE A 276 17.63 -21.06 19.34
N LYS A 277 18.38 -22.16 19.44
CA LYS A 277 19.23 -22.43 20.60
C LYS A 277 20.25 -21.31 20.77
N ASN A 278 20.34 -20.74 21.98
CA ASN A 278 21.23 -19.63 22.32
C ASN A 278 21.00 -18.34 21.51
N LYS A 279 19.79 -18.12 21.01
CA LYS A 279 19.40 -16.86 20.36
C LYS A 279 18.37 -16.11 21.20
N ARG A 280 18.29 -14.79 21.01
CA ARG A 280 17.29 -13.91 21.63
C ARG A 280 16.52 -13.20 20.54
N LEU A 281 15.20 -13.12 20.69
CA LEU A 281 14.34 -12.46 19.72
C LEU A 281 14.50 -10.94 19.84
N LEU A 282 14.74 -10.29 18.70
CA LEU A 282 14.65 -8.84 18.56
C LEU A 282 13.27 -8.46 18.04
N PHE A 283 12.83 -9.02 16.91
CA PHE A 283 11.48 -8.78 16.36
C PHE A 283 11.14 -9.86 15.34
N TYR A 284 9.87 -9.98 15.00
CA TYR A 284 9.40 -10.85 13.90
C TYR A 284 9.35 -10.06 12.59
N TYR A 285 9.55 -10.71 11.45
CA TYR A 285 9.46 -10.09 10.15
C TYR A 285 8.62 -10.95 9.21
N TYR A 286 7.62 -10.32 8.60
CA TYR A 286 6.70 -10.98 7.68
C TYR A 286 6.25 -9.99 6.61
N ASN A 287 6.35 -10.40 5.33
CA ASN A 287 5.86 -9.63 4.19
C ASN A 287 6.26 -8.14 4.20
N ASN A 288 7.57 -7.86 4.35
CA ASN A 288 8.12 -6.49 4.43
C ASN A 288 7.70 -5.68 5.68
N VAL A 289 7.15 -6.32 6.71
CA VAL A 289 6.71 -5.65 7.94
C VAL A 289 7.44 -6.25 9.16
N PRO A 290 8.18 -5.44 9.94
CA PRO A 290 8.64 -5.84 11.26
C PRO A 290 7.46 -5.81 12.26
N LEU A 291 7.42 -6.79 13.16
CA LEU A 291 6.34 -7.08 14.11
C LEU A 291 6.93 -7.40 15.49
N GLY A 292 6.17 -7.18 16.57
CA GLY A 292 6.59 -7.47 17.95
C GLY A 292 6.96 -6.24 18.78
N LYS A 293 7.41 -6.45 20.02
CA LYS A 293 7.54 -5.38 21.04
C LYS A 293 8.53 -4.26 20.69
N ASN A 294 9.54 -4.56 19.87
CA ASN A 294 10.60 -3.60 19.53
C ASN A 294 10.28 -2.76 18.29
N THR A 295 9.11 -2.93 17.67
CA THR A 295 8.71 -2.22 16.45
C THR A 295 8.78 -0.69 16.57
N SER A 296 8.45 -0.13 17.73
CA SER A 296 8.54 1.31 18.00
C SER A 296 9.98 1.87 18.01
N PHE A 297 10.99 1.00 18.15
CA PHE A 297 12.41 1.34 18.12
C PHE A 297 13.05 1.14 16.74
N ILE A 298 12.34 0.48 15.81
CA ILE A 298 12.83 0.14 14.47
C ILE A 298 12.32 1.18 13.48
N LYS A 299 13.25 1.77 12.72
CA LYS A 299 12.90 2.66 11.61
C LYS A 299 12.59 1.83 10.38
N VAL A 300 11.44 2.03 9.74
CA VAL A 300 11.19 1.46 8.40
C VAL A 300 11.33 2.59 7.38
N ILE A 301 12.24 2.43 6.42
CA ILE A 301 12.47 3.36 5.33
C ILE A 301 12.40 2.63 3.99
N GLY A 302 12.26 3.40 2.92
CA GLY A 302 11.71 2.86 1.70
C GLY A 302 10.21 2.70 1.95
N GLU A 303 9.42 3.64 1.45
CA GLU A 303 7.99 3.39 1.30
C GLU A 303 7.80 2.17 0.38
N MET A 304 6.57 1.65 0.32
CA MET A 304 6.16 0.86 -0.83
C MET A 304 6.43 1.70 -2.10
N GLY A 305 7.63 1.61 -2.68
CA GLY A 305 8.09 2.53 -3.72
C GLY A 305 8.32 3.96 -3.23
N GLU A 306 9.05 4.75 -4.01
CA GLU A 306 9.01 6.22 -3.94
C GLU A 306 7.55 6.69 -4.14
N ILE A 307 7.03 7.61 -3.32
CA ILE A 307 5.75 8.26 -3.64
C ILE A 307 5.99 9.16 -4.84
N LEU A 308 5.69 8.61 -6.00
CA LEU A 308 5.64 9.33 -7.26
C LEU A 308 4.28 10.02 -7.37
N THR A 309 4.28 11.26 -7.83
CA THR A 309 3.09 11.92 -8.36
C THR A 309 2.55 11.13 -9.56
N ILE A 310 1.29 11.37 -9.92
CA ILE A 310 0.69 10.70 -11.08
C ILE A 310 1.51 10.92 -12.36
N LYS A 311 2.05 12.13 -12.55
CA LYS A 311 2.86 12.48 -13.71
C LYS A 311 4.19 11.74 -13.73
N GLU A 312 4.84 11.58 -12.58
CA GLU A 312 6.09 10.82 -12.46
C GLU A 312 5.85 9.34 -12.71
N ILE A 313 4.72 8.77 -12.26
CA ILE A 313 4.32 7.40 -12.61
C ILE A 313 4.21 7.26 -14.13
N ILE A 314 3.43 8.13 -14.78
CA ILE A 314 3.22 8.05 -16.23
C ILE A 314 4.52 8.27 -17.00
N HIS A 315 5.34 9.25 -16.61
CA HIS A 315 6.64 9.51 -17.23
C HIS A 315 7.57 8.29 -17.13
N LYS A 316 7.68 7.68 -15.94
CA LYS A 316 8.48 6.47 -15.70
C LYS A 316 8.11 5.32 -16.64
N HIS A 317 6.83 5.20 -17.01
CA HIS A 317 6.34 4.10 -17.85
C HIS A 317 6.35 4.44 -19.34
N LEU A 318 5.72 5.55 -19.74
CA LEU A 318 5.52 5.86 -21.16
C LEU A 318 6.77 6.44 -21.83
N ASN A 319 7.62 7.18 -21.11
CA ASN A 319 8.83 7.78 -21.67
C ASN A 319 10.08 6.88 -21.55
N ASN A 320 9.93 5.68 -20.98
CA ASN A 320 11.03 4.73 -20.84
C ASN A 320 10.89 3.60 -21.89
N PRO A 321 11.73 3.57 -22.95
CA PRO A 321 11.65 2.55 -24.00
C PRO A 321 12.16 1.17 -23.56
N PHE A 322 12.86 1.07 -22.43
CA PHE A 322 13.34 -0.20 -21.87
C PHE A 322 12.26 -1.00 -21.14
N VAL A 323 11.10 -0.40 -20.90
CA VAL A 323 10.00 -1.01 -20.15
C VAL A 323 8.80 -1.16 -21.06
N ARG A 324 8.23 -2.36 -21.17
CA ARG A 324 6.89 -2.53 -21.78
C ARG A 324 5.83 -1.94 -20.85
N THR A 325 4.90 -1.16 -21.40
CA THR A 325 3.83 -0.54 -20.60
C THR A 325 2.47 -1.06 -21.01
N ILE A 326 1.71 -1.58 -20.05
CA ILE A 326 0.29 -1.83 -20.21
C ILE A 326 -0.45 -1.05 -19.12
N ILE A 327 -1.29 -0.11 -19.55
CA ILE A 327 -2.18 0.65 -18.67
C ILE A 327 -3.52 -0.07 -18.61
N LYS A 328 -3.84 -0.67 -17.47
CA LYS A 328 -5.12 -1.33 -17.24
C LYS A 328 -6.11 -0.33 -16.64
N LEU A 329 -7.24 -0.12 -17.31
CA LEU A 329 -8.34 0.68 -16.79
C LEU A 329 -9.38 -0.24 -16.16
N ILE A 330 -9.68 -0.07 -14.88
CA ILE A 330 -10.76 -0.79 -14.19
C ILE A 330 -11.81 0.20 -13.72
N GLY A 331 -13.09 -0.12 -13.90
CA GLY A 331 -14.17 0.77 -13.48
C GLY A 331 -15.56 0.30 -13.80
N ASP A 332 -16.51 1.24 -13.76
CA ASP A 332 -17.94 0.99 -14.02
C ASP A 332 -18.35 1.34 -15.46
N SER A 333 -19.64 1.67 -15.67
CA SER A 333 -20.21 2.05 -16.98
C SER A 333 -19.54 3.28 -17.59
N ILE A 334 -19.06 4.22 -16.77
CA ILE A 334 -18.41 5.43 -17.26
C ILE A 334 -17.03 5.09 -17.84
N THR A 335 -16.30 4.17 -17.21
CA THR A 335 -15.05 3.62 -17.78
C THR A 335 -15.33 2.75 -19.00
N ALA A 336 -16.42 1.97 -18.99
CA ALA A 336 -16.82 1.16 -20.14
C ALA A 336 -17.17 2.03 -21.37
N GLY A 337 -17.59 3.28 -21.18
CA GLY A 337 -18.00 4.19 -22.25
C GLY A 337 -19.49 4.12 -22.60
N LEU A 338 -20.33 3.69 -21.65
CA LEU A 338 -21.78 3.60 -21.87
C LEU A 338 -22.35 4.97 -22.30
N CYS A 339 -23.30 4.97 -23.23
CA CYS A 339 -23.92 6.15 -23.85
C CYS A 339 -23.06 6.95 -24.83
N GLY A 340 -21.80 6.56 -25.04
CA GLY A 340 -21.01 7.10 -26.15
C GLY A 340 -21.45 6.54 -27.50
N THR A 341 -21.32 7.32 -28.57
CA THR A 341 -21.66 6.89 -29.92
C THR A 341 -20.90 5.62 -30.29
N GLY A 342 -21.65 4.60 -30.75
CA GLY A 342 -21.09 3.30 -31.14
C GLY A 342 -20.79 2.35 -29.98
N TYR A 343 -21.15 2.69 -28.74
CA TYR A 343 -20.96 1.80 -27.59
C TYR A 343 -21.56 0.40 -27.83
N SER A 344 -20.72 -0.62 -27.70
CA SER A 344 -21.12 -2.03 -27.75
C SER A 344 -20.14 -2.88 -26.94
N ALA A 345 -20.58 -3.41 -25.81
CA ALA A 345 -19.79 -4.28 -24.94
C ALA A 345 -19.70 -5.71 -25.50
N THR A 346 -19.09 -5.87 -26.68
CA THR A 346 -19.06 -7.14 -27.43
C THR A 346 -17.68 -7.58 -27.91
N ASP A 347 -16.63 -6.77 -27.67
CA ASP A 347 -15.31 -6.98 -28.25
C ASP A 347 -14.54 -8.14 -27.59
N LYS A 348 -13.74 -7.88 -26.56
CA LYS A 348 -12.92 -8.91 -25.91
C LYS A 348 -13.50 -9.30 -24.54
N PRO A 349 -13.43 -10.57 -24.12
CA PRO A 349 -13.78 -10.96 -22.76
C PRO A 349 -12.96 -10.18 -21.72
N ILE A 350 -13.61 -9.80 -20.61
CA ILE A 350 -12.94 -9.21 -19.44
C ILE A 350 -12.70 -10.35 -18.44
N GLY A 351 -11.48 -10.91 -18.46
CA GLY A 351 -11.15 -12.10 -17.67
C GLY A 351 -12.19 -13.22 -17.85
N ASN A 352 -12.58 -13.86 -16.74
CA ASN A 352 -13.68 -14.83 -16.72
C ASN A 352 -14.94 -14.25 -16.04
N THR A 353 -15.15 -12.94 -16.17
CA THR A 353 -16.25 -12.24 -15.49
C THR A 353 -17.61 -12.43 -16.19
N GLY A 354 -17.61 -12.97 -17.41
CA GLY A 354 -18.78 -13.03 -18.28
C GLY A 354 -19.10 -11.72 -19.01
N TYR A 355 -18.37 -10.64 -18.74
CA TYR A 355 -18.50 -9.36 -19.44
C TYR A 355 -17.48 -9.23 -20.57
N LYS A 356 -17.74 -8.31 -21.48
CA LYS A 356 -16.84 -7.98 -22.58
C LYS A 356 -16.53 -6.49 -22.61
N THR A 357 -15.37 -6.14 -23.15
CA THR A 357 -14.95 -4.76 -23.39
C THR A 357 -15.84 -4.11 -24.44
N ASN A 358 -15.91 -2.79 -24.36
CA ASN A 358 -16.49 -1.98 -25.42
C ASN A 358 -15.69 -2.14 -26.72
N VAL A 359 -16.35 -2.01 -27.87
CA VAL A 359 -15.67 -1.94 -29.17
C VAL A 359 -14.73 -0.74 -29.20
N THR A 360 -13.57 -0.92 -29.85
CA THR A 360 -12.51 0.08 -29.85
C THR A 360 -12.88 1.35 -30.62
N THR A 361 -13.86 1.29 -31.51
CA THR A 361 -14.35 2.42 -32.34
C THR A 361 -15.40 3.29 -31.65
N ALA A 362 -15.88 2.90 -30.47
CA ALA A 362 -16.88 3.68 -29.74
C ALA A 362 -16.27 4.97 -29.14
N VAL A 363 -17.05 6.04 -29.09
CA VAL A 363 -16.65 7.29 -28.44
C VAL A 363 -16.66 7.09 -26.93
N CYS A 364 -15.49 7.06 -26.30
CA CYS A 364 -15.36 7.16 -24.85
C CYS A 364 -13.95 7.58 -24.44
N TRP A 365 -13.79 8.12 -23.23
CA TRP A 365 -12.49 8.61 -22.75
C TRP A 365 -11.41 7.53 -22.72
N ALA A 366 -11.79 6.29 -22.43
CA ALA A 366 -10.87 5.16 -22.35
C ALA A 366 -10.32 4.78 -23.74
N ASN A 367 -11.15 4.84 -24.78
CA ASN A 367 -10.73 4.61 -26.16
C ASN A 367 -9.86 5.77 -26.66
N MET A 368 -10.23 7.02 -26.36
CA MET A 368 -9.41 8.19 -26.70
C MET A 368 -8.04 8.16 -26.02
N LEU A 369 -7.98 7.76 -24.75
CA LEU A 369 -6.71 7.57 -24.04
C LEU A 369 -5.86 6.47 -24.69
N ARG A 370 -6.46 5.34 -25.05
CA ARG A 370 -5.75 4.28 -25.79
C ARG A 370 -5.17 4.82 -27.07
N ASP A 371 -5.99 5.43 -27.91
CA ASP A 371 -5.56 5.87 -29.24
C ASP A 371 -4.47 6.93 -29.15
N HIS A 372 -4.58 7.86 -28.20
CA HIS A 372 -3.52 8.82 -27.90
C HIS A 372 -2.23 8.13 -27.45
N VAL A 373 -2.29 7.18 -26.49
CA VAL A 373 -1.08 6.49 -26.02
C VAL A 373 -0.41 5.70 -27.14
N LEU A 374 -1.18 4.98 -27.96
CA LEU A 374 -0.66 4.22 -29.09
C LEU A 374 0.00 5.14 -30.12
N ALA A 375 -0.63 6.26 -30.46
CA ALA A 375 -0.12 7.20 -31.46
C ALA A 375 1.16 7.93 -31.01
N GLU A 376 1.24 8.32 -29.73
CA GLU A 376 2.36 9.13 -29.22
C GLU A 376 3.58 8.30 -28.82
N TYR A 377 3.35 7.11 -28.25
CA TYR A 377 4.39 6.36 -27.55
C TYR A 377 4.83 5.08 -28.26
N ASN A 378 4.07 4.50 -29.20
CA ASN A 378 4.54 3.34 -29.94
C ASN A 378 5.42 3.74 -31.13
N ARG A 379 6.61 4.23 -30.81
CA ARG A 379 7.64 4.70 -31.75
C ARG A 379 9.03 4.40 -31.21
N GLU A 380 10.05 4.68 -32.02
CA GLU A 380 11.43 4.64 -31.55
C GLU A 380 11.75 5.85 -30.66
N PHE A 381 12.51 5.60 -29.60
CA PHE A 381 13.04 6.60 -28.69
C PHE A 381 14.56 6.69 -28.86
N ASP A 382 15.04 7.92 -28.97
CA ASP A 382 16.46 8.22 -28.91
C ASP A 382 16.95 8.06 -27.46
N VAL A 383 17.95 7.20 -27.26
CA VAL A 383 18.54 6.93 -25.95
C VAL A 383 20.03 7.25 -25.96
N SER A 384 20.42 8.18 -25.09
CA SER A 384 21.82 8.54 -24.87
C SER A 384 22.55 7.45 -24.08
N VAL A 385 23.86 7.28 -24.33
CA VAL A 385 24.69 6.28 -23.64
C VAL A 385 24.81 6.46 -22.12
N ASN A 386 24.46 7.63 -21.59
CA ASN A 386 24.44 7.90 -20.16
C ASN A 386 23.05 7.67 -19.52
N ASP A 387 22.11 7.06 -20.26
CA ASP A 387 20.82 6.66 -19.72
C ASP A 387 21.00 5.63 -18.59
N PRO A 388 20.34 5.79 -17.43
CA PRO A 388 20.50 4.91 -16.27
C PRO A 388 20.02 3.48 -16.50
N ASN A 389 19.24 3.20 -17.55
CA ASN A 389 18.81 1.85 -17.91
C ASN A 389 19.86 1.09 -18.74
N ILE A 390 20.95 1.76 -19.15
CA ILE A 390 22.11 1.12 -19.80
C ILE A 390 23.13 0.74 -18.72
N THR A 391 23.43 -0.55 -18.63
CA THR A 391 24.46 -1.08 -17.73
C THR A 391 25.78 -1.24 -18.47
N PHE A 392 26.86 -0.71 -17.91
CA PHE A 392 28.21 -0.98 -18.40
C PHE A 392 28.79 -2.22 -17.74
N LEU A 393 29.31 -3.15 -18.55
CA LEU A 393 29.80 -4.44 -18.06
C LEU A 393 31.11 -4.32 -17.25
N ALA A 394 31.89 -3.26 -17.47
CA ALA A 394 33.07 -2.93 -16.67
C ALA A 394 33.28 -1.40 -16.58
N ALA A 395 34.09 -0.96 -15.61
CA ALA A 395 34.32 0.46 -15.30
C ALA A 395 35.41 1.13 -16.18
N THR A 396 35.92 0.45 -17.20
CA THR A 396 37.03 0.93 -18.05
C THR A 396 36.58 1.76 -19.26
N HIS A 397 35.27 1.97 -19.42
CA HIS A 397 34.71 2.87 -20.44
C HIS A 397 34.87 4.34 -20.02
N GLN A 398 34.77 5.26 -20.97
CA GLN A 398 34.67 6.70 -20.70
C GLN A 398 33.44 7.28 -21.35
N ILE A 399 32.61 8.00 -20.59
CA ILE A 399 31.51 8.79 -21.14
C ILE A 399 32.03 10.21 -21.38
N VAL A 400 31.93 10.68 -22.62
CA VAL A 400 32.37 12.02 -23.01
C VAL A 400 31.28 12.72 -23.81
N GLU A 401 31.22 14.04 -23.69
CA GLU A 401 30.36 14.86 -24.55
C GLU A 401 30.94 14.89 -25.98
N ASN A 402 30.07 14.75 -26.97
CA ASN A 402 30.32 14.98 -28.38
C ASN A 402 29.19 15.83 -28.96
N ASN A 403 29.40 17.14 -29.03
CA ASN A 403 28.42 18.10 -29.54
C ASN A 403 28.09 17.93 -31.04
N ALA A 404 28.87 17.15 -31.79
CA ALA A 404 28.60 16.85 -33.20
C ALA A 404 27.69 15.63 -33.39
N ALA A 405 27.56 14.76 -32.39
CA ALA A 405 26.69 13.59 -32.43
C ALA A 405 25.24 13.96 -32.08
N THR A 406 24.26 13.29 -32.71
CA THR A 406 22.82 13.46 -32.49
C THR A 406 22.46 13.34 -31.00
N PHE A 407 23.11 12.42 -30.29
CA PHE A 407 22.83 12.10 -28.89
C PHE A 407 23.63 12.93 -27.89
N LYS A 408 24.48 13.86 -28.36
CA LYS A 408 25.41 14.72 -27.59
C LYS A 408 26.45 14.02 -26.72
N TRP A 409 26.29 12.74 -26.39
CA TRP A 409 27.19 11.96 -25.56
C TRP A 409 27.70 10.76 -26.34
N GLN A 410 28.84 10.21 -25.92
CA GLN A 410 29.35 8.94 -26.44
C GLN A 410 30.15 8.18 -25.38
N ALA A 411 30.07 6.86 -25.45
CA ALA A 411 30.84 5.92 -24.67
C ALA A 411 32.04 5.46 -25.50
N PHE A 412 33.23 5.82 -25.02
CA PHE A 412 34.50 5.37 -25.55
C PHE A 412 34.92 4.04 -24.91
N PHE A 413 35.34 3.12 -25.78
CA PHE A 413 35.90 1.83 -25.44
C PHE A 413 37.27 1.69 -26.09
N SER A 414 38.29 1.30 -25.32
CA SER A 414 39.62 1.01 -25.86
C SER A 414 39.66 -0.30 -26.64
N ASN A 415 38.66 -1.17 -26.45
CA ASN A 415 38.52 -2.49 -27.06
C ASN A 415 39.80 -3.31 -26.94
N THR A 416 40.27 -3.43 -25.71
CA THR A 416 41.45 -4.22 -25.32
C THR A 416 41.09 -5.42 -24.45
N THR A 417 39.79 -5.63 -24.19
CA THR A 417 39.26 -6.73 -23.39
C THR A 417 38.15 -7.47 -24.14
N THR A 418 37.57 -8.50 -23.50
CA THR A 418 36.38 -9.21 -23.99
C THR A 418 35.19 -9.12 -23.03
N ASN A 419 35.36 -8.41 -21.90
CA ASN A 419 34.41 -8.44 -20.78
C ASN A 419 33.76 -7.07 -20.53
N ASN A 420 34.15 -6.05 -21.28
CA ASN A 420 33.59 -4.70 -21.21
C ASN A 420 32.60 -4.47 -22.36
N GLY A 421 31.71 -3.50 -22.20
CA GLY A 421 30.64 -3.24 -23.15
C GLY A 421 29.42 -2.61 -22.49
N ILE A 422 28.30 -2.60 -23.23
CA ILE A 422 27.00 -2.18 -22.71
C ILE A 422 26.00 -3.32 -22.72
N GLN A 423 25.07 -3.30 -21.77
CA GLN A 423 23.99 -4.25 -21.60
C GLN A 423 22.69 -3.51 -21.28
N PHE A 424 21.58 -3.95 -21.86
CA PHE A 424 20.25 -3.43 -21.56
C PHE A 424 19.16 -4.46 -21.90
N ASN A 425 17.97 -4.28 -21.33
CA ASN A 425 16.79 -5.07 -21.64
C ASN A 425 15.77 -4.20 -22.38
N PHE A 426 15.06 -4.75 -23.35
CA PHE A 426 13.95 -4.04 -23.99
C PHE A 426 12.88 -5.02 -24.45
N TYR A 427 11.68 -4.49 -24.75
CA TYR A 427 10.61 -5.26 -25.38
C TYR A 427 10.38 -4.73 -26.80
N GLY A 428 10.59 -5.58 -27.81
CA GLY A 428 10.48 -5.19 -29.21
C GLY A 428 10.94 -6.28 -30.16
N ASP A 429 11.08 -5.95 -31.44
CA ASP A 429 11.56 -6.84 -32.51
C ASP A 429 12.77 -6.26 -33.27
N HIS A 430 13.21 -5.07 -32.90
CA HIS A 430 14.40 -4.40 -33.43
C HIS A 430 14.97 -3.36 -32.46
N PHE A 431 16.18 -2.89 -32.71
CA PHE A 431 16.76 -1.66 -32.17
C PHE A 431 17.91 -1.19 -33.08
N SER A 432 18.37 0.05 -32.92
CA SER A 432 19.54 0.56 -33.64
C SER A 432 20.63 1.04 -32.70
N ILE A 433 21.88 0.83 -33.12
CA ILE A 433 23.08 1.33 -32.45
C ILE A 433 23.63 2.48 -33.29
N TYR A 434 23.80 3.64 -32.68
CA TYR A 434 24.50 4.76 -33.30
C TYR A 434 25.95 4.78 -32.82
N HIS A 435 26.88 4.88 -33.77
CA HIS A 435 28.32 4.88 -33.48
C HIS A 435 29.07 5.84 -34.40
N ALA A 436 30.30 6.16 -34.02
CA ALA A 436 31.23 6.80 -34.95
C ALA A 436 31.99 5.75 -35.75
N THR A 437 32.28 6.02 -37.02
CA THR A 437 33.35 5.34 -37.75
C THR A 437 34.64 6.11 -37.57
N VAL A 438 35.78 5.42 -37.37
CA VAL A 438 37.10 6.05 -37.22
C VAL A 438 38.19 5.20 -37.87
N GLY A 439 39.28 5.82 -38.32
CA GLY A 439 40.40 5.10 -38.96
C GLY A 439 41.11 4.12 -38.02
N GLY A 440 40.98 4.31 -36.71
CA GLY A 440 41.44 3.39 -35.66
C GLY A 440 40.32 2.52 -35.08
N GLY A 441 39.28 2.20 -35.85
CA GLY A 441 38.05 1.55 -35.40
C GLY A 441 38.24 0.08 -35.00
N GLY A 442 37.65 -0.30 -33.86
CA GLY A 442 37.59 -1.68 -33.39
C GLY A 442 36.34 -2.44 -33.83
N ILE A 443 36.28 -3.71 -33.44
CA ILE A 443 35.11 -4.57 -33.63
C ILE A 443 34.49 -4.92 -32.27
N MET A 444 33.18 -4.75 -32.13
CA MET A 444 32.37 -5.28 -31.02
C MET A 444 31.44 -6.40 -31.50
N ASP A 445 31.17 -7.37 -30.63
CA ASP A 445 30.15 -8.40 -30.89
C ASP A 445 28.82 -7.97 -30.29
N ILE A 446 27.73 -8.22 -31.01
CA ILE A 446 26.36 -7.97 -30.56
C ILE A 446 25.72 -9.31 -30.22
N TYR A 447 25.27 -9.46 -28.98
CA TYR A 447 24.53 -10.60 -28.49
C TYR A 447 23.09 -10.19 -28.17
N VAL A 448 22.14 -11.04 -28.56
CA VAL A 448 20.73 -10.95 -28.17
C VAL A 448 20.35 -12.28 -27.54
N ASP A 449 19.83 -12.23 -26.31
CA ASP A 449 19.45 -13.40 -25.51
C ASP A 449 20.59 -14.43 -25.37
N GLY A 450 21.82 -13.91 -25.22
CA GLY A 450 23.04 -14.72 -25.10
C GLY A 450 23.54 -15.33 -26.40
N VAL A 451 22.83 -15.15 -27.52
CA VAL A 451 23.24 -15.64 -28.85
C VAL A 451 23.88 -14.50 -29.63
N LYS A 452 25.04 -14.76 -30.25
CA LYS A 452 25.70 -13.77 -31.11
C LYS A 452 24.82 -13.49 -32.33
N TRP A 453 24.31 -12.27 -32.42
CA TRP A 453 23.51 -11.79 -33.54
C TRP A 453 24.40 -11.29 -34.68
N GLY A 454 25.48 -10.57 -34.37
CA GLY A 454 26.36 -10.00 -35.38
C GLY A 454 27.57 -9.28 -34.82
N GLU A 455 28.23 -8.51 -35.67
CA GLU A 455 29.40 -7.69 -35.33
C GLU A 455 29.14 -6.22 -35.70
N LEU A 456 29.73 -5.33 -34.91
CA LEU A 456 29.83 -3.90 -35.11
C LEU A 456 31.29 -3.55 -35.42
N ASP A 457 31.65 -3.47 -36.70
CA ASP A 457 32.96 -2.95 -37.14
C ASP A 457 32.85 -1.43 -37.32
N THR A 458 33.62 -0.68 -36.54
CA THR A 458 33.61 0.79 -36.57
C THR A 458 34.74 1.39 -37.41
N TYR A 459 35.48 0.58 -38.15
CA TYR A 459 36.52 1.07 -39.05
C TYR A 459 35.95 1.82 -40.25
N GLY A 460 36.46 3.03 -40.52
CA GLY A 460 36.11 3.79 -41.72
C GLY A 460 36.63 5.22 -41.71
N THR A 461 36.25 5.99 -42.73
CA THR A 461 36.37 7.46 -42.70
C THR A 461 35.59 8.01 -41.53
N TYR A 462 36.12 9.05 -40.87
CA TYR A 462 35.43 9.66 -39.73
C TYR A 462 34.01 10.10 -40.11
N ALA A 463 33.01 9.53 -39.44
CA ALA A 463 31.62 9.95 -39.53
C ALA A 463 30.94 9.66 -38.19
N ASP A 464 30.22 10.66 -37.68
CA ASP A 464 29.31 10.49 -36.55
C ASP A 464 27.95 10.00 -37.03
N ASN A 465 27.16 9.45 -36.10
CA ASN A 465 25.77 9.02 -36.31
C ASN A 465 25.60 7.92 -37.36
N VAL A 466 26.59 7.03 -37.50
CA VAL A 466 26.45 5.84 -38.34
C VAL A 466 25.55 4.85 -37.62
N GLU A 467 24.52 4.38 -38.31
CA GLU A 467 23.49 3.50 -37.76
C GLU A 467 23.76 2.04 -38.10
N LYS A 468 23.78 1.18 -37.08
CA LYS A 468 23.74 -0.27 -37.20
C LYS A 468 22.38 -0.77 -36.70
N GLN A 469 21.54 -1.20 -37.63
CA GLN A 469 20.24 -1.77 -37.30
C GLN A 469 20.38 -3.23 -36.87
N VAL A 470 19.70 -3.59 -35.79
CA VAL A 470 19.50 -4.97 -35.31
C VAL A 470 18.02 -5.30 -35.51
N ILE A 471 17.73 -6.12 -36.52
CA ILE A 471 16.37 -6.40 -37.00
C ILE A 471 16.12 -7.92 -37.10
N GLY A 472 14.85 -8.30 -37.27
CA GLY A 472 14.43 -9.68 -37.45
C GLY A 472 14.39 -10.48 -36.15
N LEU A 473 14.31 -9.80 -35.00
CA LEU A 473 14.08 -10.45 -33.72
C LEU A 473 12.60 -10.82 -33.60
N THR A 474 12.29 -11.82 -32.79
CA THR A 474 10.89 -12.15 -32.47
C THR A 474 10.35 -11.12 -31.49
N LEU A 475 9.19 -10.51 -31.75
CA LEU A 475 8.57 -9.57 -30.81
C LEU A 475 8.48 -10.15 -29.39
N GLY A 476 9.21 -9.57 -28.45
CA GLY A 476 9.29 -10.06 -27.08
C GLY A 476 10.28 -9.31 -26.22
N ASP A 477 10.47 -9.80 -24.99
CA ASP A 477 11.53 -9.33 -24.09
C ASP A 477 12.89 -9.87 -24.56
N HIS A 478 13.89 -8.97 -24.64
CA HIS A 478 15.24 -9.29 -25.07
C HIS A 478 16.28 -8.72 -24.11
N LEU A 479 17.33 -9.51 -23.84
CA LEU A 479 18.56 -9.05 -23.22
C LEU A 479 19.62 -8.80 -24.30
N VAL A 480 20.09 -7.56 -24.42
CA VAL A 480 21.12 -7.16 -25.39
C VAL A 480 22.44 -6.94 -24.68
N GLU A 481 23.52 -7.42 -25.30
CA GLU A 481 24.88 -7.11 -24.89
C GLU A 481 25.74 -6.76 -26.10
N ILE A 482 26.43 -5.62 -26.05
CA ILE A 482 27.40 -5.21 -27.05
C ILE A 482 28.76 -5.24 -26.38
N ARG A 483 29.59 -6.22 -26.75
CA ARG A 483 30.82 -6.59 -26.01
C ARG A 483 32.07 -6.29 -26.82
N GLU A 484 33.08 -5.74 -26.16
CA GLU A 484 34.43 -5.65 -26.69
C GLU A 484 34.91 -7.04 -27.14
N THR A 485 35.74 -7.07 -28.18
CA THR A 485 36.29 -8.33 -28.71
C THR A 485 37.81 -8.38 -28.69
N ASN A 486 38.46 -7.25 -28.39
CA ASN A 486 39.90 -7.07 -28.58
C ASN A 486 40.35 -7.33 -30.03
N ARG A 487 39.45 -7.10 -31.00
CA ARG A 487 39.74 -7.18 -32.44
C ARG A 487 39.53 -5.83 -33.11
N LYS A 488 40.18 -5.66 -34.26
CA LYS A 488 39.98 -4.55 -35.18
C LYS A 488 39.96 -5.06 -36.61
N ASN A 489 39.48 -4.22 -37.52
CA ASN A 489 39.70 -4.42 -38.94
C ASN A 489 41.21 -4.46 -39.24
N ALA A 490 41.63 -5.31 -40.18
CA ALA A 490 43.05 -5.44 -40.55
C ALA A 490 43.66 -4.11 -41.05
N SER A 491 42.83 -3.26 -41.66
CA SER A 491 43.24 -1.94 -42.18
C SER A 491 43.18 -0.81 -41.14
N ALA A 492 42.66 -1.08 -39.93
CA ALA A 492 42.54 -0.06 -38.88
C ALA A 492 43.89 0.21 -38.18
N SER A 493 44.11 1.45 -37.76
CA SER A 493 45.32 1.84 -37.02
C SER A 493 45.26 1.51 -35.52
N GLY A 494 44.08 1.21 -34.99
CA GLY A 494 43.81 0.93 -33.57
C GLY A 494 42.51 0.14 -33.37
N ASN A 495 42.03 0.06 -32.13
CA ASN A 495 40.81 -0.69 -31.76
C ASN A 495 39.71 0.20 -31.17
N SER A 496 39.86 1.52 -31.18
CA SER A 496 38.94 2.44 -30.51
C SER A 496 37.50 2.30 -31.00
N ILE A 497 36.53 2.34 -30.09
CA ILE A 497 35.11 2.33 -30.43
C ILE A 497 34.40 3.46 -29.69
N TYR A 498 33.48 4.12 -30.40
CA TYR A 498 32.61 5.18 -29.87
C TYR A 498 31.16 4.80 -30.15
N ILE A 499 30.45 4.33 -29.12
CA ILE A 499 28.98 4.19 -29.18
C ILE A 499 28.39 5.53 -28.78
N GLN A 500 27.48 6.07 -29.57
CA GLN A 500 26.93 7.43 -29.40
C GLN A 500 25.52 7.40 -28.83
N GLY A 501 24.75 6.36 -29.14
CA GLY A 501 23.41 6.19 -28.60
C GLY A 501 22.73 4.96 -29.15
N LEU A 502 21.47 4.79 -28.76
CA LEU A 502 20.58 3.74 -29.22
C LEU A 502 19.28 4.36 -29.72
N LYS A 503 18.62 3.68 -30.65
CA LYS A 503 17.17 3.85 -30.86
C LYS A 503 16.48 2.56 -30.47
N ILE A 504 15.50 2.67 -29.57
CA ILE A 504 14.78 1.52 -29.02
C ILE A 504 13.28 1.72 -29.27
N PRO A 505 12.57 0.72 -29.82
CA PRO A 505 11.14 0.81 -29.98
C PRO A 505 10.45 0.72 -28.61
N LYS A 506 9.46 1.58 -28.40
CA LYS A 506 8.60 1.53 -27.23
C LYS A 506 7.33 0.74 -27.55
N THR A 507 6.96 -0.14 -26.64
CA THR A 507 5.64 -0.80 -26.64
C THR A 507 4.81 -0.32 -25.45
N ALA A 508 3.67 0.28 -25.75
CA ALA A 508 2.64 0.73 -24.83
C ALA A 508 1.26 0.28 -25.32
N ASP A 509 0.37 -0.04 -24.39
CA ASP A 509 -1.04 -0.34 -24.67
C ASP A 509 -1.93 0.13 -23.51
N VAL A 510 -3.21 0.35 -23.79
CA VAL A 510 -4.24 0.72 -22.81
C VAL A 510 -5.43 -0.20 -22.97
N ILE A 511 -5.78 -0.91 -21.88
CA ILE A 511 -6.83 -1.92 -21.89
C ILE A 511 -8.02 -1.44 -21.05
N ASN A 512 -9.18 -1.28 -21.69
CA ASN A 512 -10.42 -0.86 -21.03
C ASN A 512 -11.21 -2.04 -20.45
N PHE A 513 -11.09 -2.28 -19.14
CA PHE A 513 -11.89 -3.24 -18.38
C PHE A 513 -12.97 -2.55 -17.52
N GLY A 514 -13.59 -1.50 -18.04
CA GLY A 514 -14.82 -0.93 -17.47
C GLY A 514 -16.01 -1.89 -17.62
N ILE A 515 -16.81 -2.05 -16.56
CA ILE A 515 -17.97 -2.94 -16.55
C ILE A 515 -19.22 -2.19 -16.09
N SER A 516 -20.22 -2.09 -16.97
CA SER A 516 -21.44 -1.35 -16.70
C SER A 516 -22.20 -1.83 -15.46
N GLY A 517 -22.64 -0.88 -14.64
CA GLY A 517 -23.45 -1.13 -13.43
C GLY A 517 -22.70 -1.76 -12.25
N LYS A 518 -21.35 -1.81 -12.26
CA LYS A 518 -20.58 -2.40 -11.17
C LYS A 518 -20.13 -1.37 -10.13
N HIS A 519 -19.99 -1.85 -8.90
CA HIS A 519 -19.59 -1.11 -7.70
C HIS A 519 -18.23 -1.60 -7.18
N SER A 520 -17.62 -0.87 -6.26
CA SER A 520 -16.24 -1.12 -5.80
C SER A 520 -16.03 -2.51 -5.15
N GLN A 521 -17.05 -3.05 -4.48
CA GLN A 521 -17.03 -4.43 -3.97
C GLN A 521 -16.87 -5.46 -5.08
N TYR A 522 -17.55 -5.28 -6.21
CA TYR A 522 -17.46 -6.22 -7.33
C TYR A 522 -16.05 -6.23 -7.90
N LEU A 523 -15.46 -5.06 -8.13
CA LEU A 523 -14.06 -4.95 -8.57
C LEU A 523 -13.12 -5.64 -7.58
N TYR A 524 -13.31 -5.43 -6.27
CA TYR A 524 -12.51 -6.12 -5.26
C TYR A 524 -12.68 -7.64 -5.33
N GLN A 525 -13.89 -8.15 -5.49
CA GLN A 525 -14.14 -9.59 -5.60
C GLN A 525 -13.54 -10.21 -6.87
N GLN A 526 -13.47 -9.46 -7.97
CA GLN A 526 -12.94 -9.93 -9.25
C GLN A 526 -11.47 -9.51 -9.50
N ARG A 527 -10.81 -8.88 -8.54
CA ARG A 527 -9.48 -8.24 -8.71
C ARG A 527 -8.42 -9.16 -9.32
N ASP A 528 -8.43 -10.45 -8.98
CA ASP A 528 -7.48 -11.44 -9.50
C ASP A 528 -7.68 -11.74 -10.99
N GLN A 529 -8.84 -11.42 -11.56
CA GLN A 529 -9.16 -11.56 -12.98
C GLN A 529 -9.08 -10.24 -13.76
N LEU A 530 -9.17 -9.10 -13.05
CA LEU A 530 -9.15 -7.77 -13.66
C LEU A 530 -7.74 -7.22 -13.82
N ILE A 531 -6.77 -7.77 -13.06
CA ILE A 531 -5.40 -7.29 -13.01
C ILE A 531 -4.46 -8.45 -13.38
N GLU A 532 -3.86 -8.33 -14.54
CA GLU A 532 -3.04 -9.36 -15.17
C GLU A 532 -1.57 -9.13 -14.81
N SER A 533 -0.75 -10.19 -14.77
CA SER A 533 0.67 -10.09 -14.41
C SER A 533 1.45 -9.12 -15.31
N THR A 534 1.08 -9.01 -16.59
CA THR A 534 1.67 -8.12 -17.59
C THR A 534 1.31 -6.64 -17.43
N ASP A 535 0.31 -6.30 -16.61
CA ASP A 535 -0.08 -4.91 -16.39
C ASP A 535 1.03 -4.11 -15.68
N SER A 536 1.30 -2.89 -16.12
CA SER A 536 2.33 -2.01 -15.52
C SER A 536 1.71 -0.99 -14.57
N VAL A 537 0.61 -0.37 -15.02
CA VAL A 537 -0.14 0.66 -14.28
C VAL A 537 -1.61 0.30 -14.26
N VAL A 538 -2.26 0.42 -13.10
CA VAL A 538 -3.71 0.24 -12.97
C VAL A 538 -4.35 1.59 -12.65
N ILE A 539 -5.21 2.07 -13.54
CA ILE A 539 -6.04 3.25 -13.31
C ILE A 539 -7.43 2.77 -12.90
N MET A 540 -7.86 3.10 -11.68
CA MET A 540 -9.20 2.77 -11.19
C MET A 540 -10.11 3.99 -11.15
N GLN A 541 -11.30 3.86 -11.74
CA GLN A 541 -12.41 4.81 -11.61
C GLN A 541 -13.69 4.05 -11.26
N ILE A 542 -14.02 4.03 -9.97
CA ILE A 542 -15.17 3.27 -9.45
C ILE A 542 -15.82 4.00 -8.28
N GLY A 543 -17.13 3.87 -8.14
CA GLY A 543 -17.87 4.46 -7.02
C GLY A 543 -19.24 5.02 -7.40
N THR A 544 -19.52 5.17 -8.70
CA THR A 544 -20.80 5.71 -9.19
C THR A 544 -21.99 4.88 -8.69
N ASN A 545 -21.86 3.55 -8.78
CA ASN A 545 -22.90 2.61 -8.36
C ASN A 545 -22.90 2.37 -6.86
N ASP A 546 -21.78 2.59 -6.16
CA ASP A 546 -21.71 2.52 -4.69
C ASP A 546 -22.80 3.38 -4.02
N ARG A 547 -23.17 4.52 -4.63
CA ARG A 547 -24.23 5.42 -4.17
C ARG A 547 -25.56 4.72 -3.88
N HIS A 548 -25.93 3.70 -4.66
CA HIS A 548 -27.17 2.94 -4.43
C HIS A 548 -26.92 1.55 -3.84
N ASN A 549 -25.73 0.97 -4.05
CA ASN A 549 -25.37 -0.33 -3.49
C ASN A 549 -25.04 -0.29 -2.00
N PHE A 550 -24.53 0.84 -1.48
CA PHE A 550 -24.12 0.98 -0.09
C PHE A 550 -24.88 2.08 0.63
N LYS A 551 -25.04 1.93 1.95
CA LYS A 551 -25.70 2.91 2.79
C LYS A 551 -24.86 4.14 3.08
N THR A 552 -23.54 3.98 3.15
CA THR A 552 -22.61 5.08 3.46
C THR A 552 -21.34 4.96 2.62
N THR A 553 -20.64 6.09 2.46
CA THR A 553 -19.33 6.14 1.80
C THR A 553 -18.23 5.39 2.54
N ALA A 554 -18.45 4.93 3.78
CA ALA A 554 -17.47 4.15 4.51
C ALA A 554 -17.12 2.85 3.79
N VAL A 555 -18.11 2.21 3.16
CA VAL A 555 -17.90 0.98 2.39
C VAL A 555 -17.10 1.24 1.12
N THR A 556 -17.40 2.33 0.39
CA THR A 556 -16.60 2.81 -0.74
C THR A 556 -15.15 3.00 -0.35
N LYS A 557 -14.88 3.65 0.80
CA LYS A 557 -13.53 3.87 1.29
C LYS A 557 -12.80 2.55 1.60
N SER A 558 -13.48 1.60 2.22
CA SER A 558 -12.91 0.29 2.53
C SER A 558 -12.48 -0.46 1.26
N TYR A 559 -13.32 -0.54 0.24
CA TYR A 559 -12.96 -1.23 -1.00
C TYR A 559 -11.85 -0.53 -1.78
N HIS A 560 -11.85 0.80 -1.84
CA HIS A 560 -10.73 1.55 -2.44
C HIS A 560 -9.41 1.27 -1.71
N ARG A 561 -9.42 1.27 -0.37
CA ARG A 561 -8.23 0.96 0.44
C ARG A 561 -7.69 -0.44 0.14
N GLU A 562 -8.56 -1.43 0.05
CA GLU A 562 -8.14 -2.81 -0.22
C GLU A 562 -7.70 -3.02 -1.68
N LEU A 563 -8.33 -2.37 -2.65
CA LEU A 563 -7.89 -2.37 -4.05
C LEU A 563 -6.51 -1.74 -4.21
N ILE A 564 -6.26 -0.57 -3.60
CA ILE A 564 -4.95 0.10 -3.64
C ILE A 564 -3.87 -0.79 -3.04
N LYS A 565 -4.12 -1.38 -1.86
CA LYS A 565 -3.18 -2.32 -1.21
C LYS A 565 -2.90 -3.52 -2.10
N TYR A 566 -3.94 -4.12 -2.68
CA TYR A 566 -3.81 -5.29 -3.54
C TYR A 566 -2.95 -4.98 -4.77
N ILE A 567 -3.25 -3.91 -5.51
CA ILE A 567 -2.51 -3.53 -6.72
C ILE A 567 -1.03 -3.32 -6.40
N ARG A 568 -0.74 -2.55 -5.34
CA ARG A 568 0.63 -2.30 -4.92
C ARG A 568 1.35 -3.56 -4.44
N SER A 569 0.63 -4.52 -3.85
CA SER A 569 1.21 -5.82 -3.45
C SER A 569 1.66 -6.67 -4.64
N LEU A 570 1.11 -6.43 -5.83
CA LEU A 570 1.54 -7.04 -7.09
C LEU A 570 2.75 -6.32 -7.73
N GLY A 571 3.29 -5.28 -7.08
CA GLY A 571 4.38 -4.46 -7.63
C GLY A 571 3.96 -3.52 -8.75
N LYS A 572 2.65 -3.26 -8.90
CA LYS A 572 2.09 -2.39 -9.95
C LYS A 572 1.84 -0.98 -9.41
N ASP A 573 2.03 0.01 -10.28
CA ASP A 573 1.68 1.40 -9.97
C ASP A 573 0.16 1.60 -10.08
N VAL A 574 -0.41 2.43 -9.20
CA VAL A 574 -1.86 2.65 -9.11
C VAL A 574 -2.22 4.13 -9.18
N ILE A 575 -3.18 4.46 -10.04
CA ILE A 575 -3.77 5.79 -10.18
C ILE A 575 -5.25 5.68 -9.84
N VAL A 576 -5.74 6.58 -9.00
CA VAL A 576 -7.13 6.58 -8.55
C VAL A 576 -7.85 7.79 -9.14
N MET A 577 -9.06 7.59 -9.64
CA MET A 577 -9.90 8.65 -10.19
C MET A 577 -11.31 8.60 -9.62
N SER A 578 -11.93 9.76 -9.45
CA SER A 578 -13.38 9.87 -9.30
C SER A 578 -14.02 10.22 -10.64
N ALA A 579 -15.25 9.74 -10.88
CA ALA A 579 -15.96 9.99 -12.14
C ALA A 579 -16.62 11.39 -12.17
N ASN A 580 -17.26 11.73 -13.29
CA ASN A 580 -17.95 13.02 -13.52
C ASN A 580 -19.07 13.30 -12.49
N PRO A 581 -19.47 14.58 -12.31
CA PRO A 581 -20.70 14.89 -11.61
C PRO A 581 -21.91 14.37 -12.41
N VAL A 582 -23.03 14.18 -11.72
CA VAL A 582 -24.30 13.78 -12.33
C VAL A 582 -25.29 14.94 -12.32
N GLY A 583 -26.38 14.82 -13.08
CA GLY A 583 -27.46 15.78 -13.05
C GLY A 583 -28.18 15.80 -11.71
N VAL A 584 -28.74 16.95 -11.33
CA VAL A 584 -29.42 17.15 -10.04
C VAL A 584 -30.53 16.12 -9.81
N GLU A 585 -31.32 15.83 -10.84
CA GLU A 585 -32.39 14.84 -10.77
C GLU A 585 -31.85 13.46 -10.40
N ASN A 586 -30.79 12.98 -11.06
CA ASN A 586 -30.20 11.67 -10.79
C ASN A 586 -29.62 11.58 -9.38
N ASP A 587 -28.95 12.63 -8.92
CA ASP A 587 -28.37 12.65 -7.58
C ASP A 587 -29.46 12.67 -6.51
N MET A 588 -30.62 13.26 -6.78
CA MET A 588 -31.76 13.36 -5.87
C MET A 588 -32.71 12.15 -5.90
N GLU A 589 -32.49 11.18 -6.78
CA GLU A 589 -33.27 9.94 -6.79
C GLU A 589 -33.23 9.23 -5.42
N SER A 590 -34.38 8.73 -4.95
CA SER A 590 -34.52 8.07 -3.64
C SER A 590 -33.69 6.79 -3.50
N VAL A 591 -33.29 6.18 -4.62
CA VAL A 591 -32.41 5.01 -4.64
C VAL A 591 -30.95 5.34 -4.32
N ARG A 592 -30.56 6.63 -4.35
CA ARG A 592 -29.19 7.07 -4.00
C ARG A 592 -29.10 7.34 -2.50
N ASN A 593 -28.35 6.49 -1.79
CA ASN A 593 -28.11 6.64 -0.36
C ASN A 593 -27.13 7.81 -0.06
N PHE A 594 -26.26 8.17 -1.00
CA PHE A 594 -25.37 9.32 -0.93
C PHE A 594 -25.06 9.86 -2.33
N LYS A 595 -24.45 11.05 -2.41
CA LYS A 595 -24.33 11.85 -3.62
C LYS A 595 -23.01 11.64 -4.37
N MET A 596 -22.90 12.14 -5.59
CA MET A 596 -21.67 11.95 -6.38
C MET A 596 -20.49 12.75 -5.82
N ASP A 597 -20.74 13.90 -5.19
CA ASP A 597 -19.71 14.67 -4.46
C ASP A 597 -19.22 13.94 -3.20
N ASP A 598 -20.09 13.18 -2.54
CA ASP A 598 -19.71 12.29 -1.43
C ASP A 598 -18.73 11.20 -1.89
N VAL A 599 -18.93 10.64 -3.10
CA VAL A 599 -18.00 9.66 -3.71
C VAL A 599 -16.63 10.31 -3.94
N ASP A 600 -16.57 11.48 -4.57
CA ASP A 600 -15.32 12.21 -4.81
C ASP A 600 -14.56 12.48 -3.51
N ARG A 601 -15.26 13.01 -2.48
CA ARG A 601 -14.68 13.26 -1.16
C ARG A 601 -14.17 11.98 -0.50
N ALA A 602 -14.92 10.88 -0.60
CA ALA A 602 -14.54 9.60 -0.02
C ALA A 602 -13.26 9.05 -0.67
N ILE A 603 -13.17 9.10 -1.99
CA ILE A 603 -11.96 8.69 -2.74
C ILE A 603 -10.78 9.57 -2.35
N HIS A 604 -10.96 10.90 -2.31
CA HIS A 604 -9.92 11.83 -1.88
C HIS A 604 -9.43 11.59 -0.45
N GLN A 605 -10.33 11.25 0.47
CA GLN A 605 -9.96 10.88 1.84
C GLN A 605 -9.06 9.64 1.85
N VAL A 606 -9.39 8.61 1.07
CA VAL A 606 -8.56 7.40 0.98
C VAL A 606 -7.20 7.71 0.36
N THR A 607 -7.14 8.47 -0.74
CA THR A 607 -5.83 8.75 -1.37
C THR A 607 -4.91 9.54 -0.44
N LYS A 608 -5.45 10.42 0.40
CA LYS A 608 -4.70 11.09 1.48
C LYS A 608 -4.11 10.11 2.50
N GLU A 609 -4.82 9.05 2.87
CA GLU A 609 -4.29 8.00 3.77
C GLU A 609 -3.05 7.32 3.17
N PHE A 610 -2.99 7.18 1.84
CA PHE A 610 -1.86 6.61 1.11
C PHE A 610 -0.84 7.64 0.60
N LYS A 611 -1.02 8.93 0.95
CA LYS A 611 -0.23 10.06 0.44
C LYS A 611 -0.15 10.09 -1.10
N MET A 612 -1.25 9.75 -1.75
CA MET A 612 -1.38 9.72 -3.21
C MET A 612 -2.17 10.92 -3.72
N ASP A 613 -1.78 11.39 -4.91
CA ASP A 613 -2.66 12.20 -5.74
C ASP A 613 -3.81 11.35 -6.31
N TYR A 614 -4.82 12.03 -6.84
CA TYR A 614 -5.96 11.42 -7.55
C TYR A 614 -6.46 12.40 -8.62
N ILE A 615 -7.09 11.87 -9.66
CA ILE A 615 -7.74 12.69 -10.70
C ILE A 615 -9.22 12.81 -10.35
N SER A 616 -9.72 14.04 -10.23
CA SER A 616 -11.14 14.28 -9.98
C SER A 616 -11.83 14.75 -11.25
N ASN A 617 -12.48 13.83 -11.98
CA ASN A 617 -13.36 14.23 -13.09
C ASN A 617 -14.57 15.01 -12.54
N TYR A 618 -15.00 14.73 -11.30
CA TYR A 618 -16.02 15.51 -10.63
C TYR A 618 -15.69 17.00 -10.63
N LYS A 619 -14.52 17.37 -10.07
CA LYS A 619 -14.09 18.78 -9.98
C LYS A 619 -13.76 19.37 -11.35
N GLY A 620 -13.12 18.60 -12.23
CA GLY A 620 -12.77 19.07 -13.57
C GLY A 620 -13.99 19.50 -14.39
N PHE A 621 -15.09 18.73 -14.35
CA PHE A 621 -16.34 19.11 -15.01
C PHE A 621 -16.98 20.34 -14.36
N MET A 622 -17.00 20.42 -13.03
CA MET A 622 -17.54 21.58 -12.32
C MET A 622 -16.76 22.86 -12.66
N GLU A 623 -15.43 22.79 -12.68
CA GLU A 623 -14.55 23.89 -13.08
C GLU A 623 -14.80 24.29 -14.54
N HIS A 624 -14.92 23.31 -15.45
CA HIS A 624 -15.22 23.59 -16.86
C HIS A 624 -16.56 24.30 -17.03
N ALA A 625 -17.62 23.82 -16.36
CA ALA A 625 -18.94 24.42 -16.40
C ALA A 625 -18.91 25.89 -15.93
N VAL A 626 -18.22 26.16 -14.81
CA VAL A 626 -18.03 27.52 -14.28
C VAL A 626 -17.28 28.41 -15.27
N ASN A 627 -16.19 27.90 -15.86
CA ASN A 627 -15.31 28.70 -16.72
C ASN A 627 -15.90 28.99 -18.11
N THR A 628 -16.83 28.16 -18.58
CA THR A 628 -17.41 28.27 -19.94
C THR A 628 -18.87 28.74 -19.94
N GLY A 629 -19.52 28.78 -18.78
CA GLY A 629 -20.96 29.06 -18.67
C GLY A 629 -21.86 27.91 -19.16
N THR A 630 -21.29 26.74 -19.41
CA THR A 630 -22.05 25.51 -19.73
C THR A 630 -22.61 24.88 -18.44
N THR A 631 -23.46 23.87 -18.58
CA THR A 631 -24.01 23.14 -17.43
C THR A 631 -23.46 21.73 -17.40
N VAL A 632 -23.40 21.09 -16.22
CA VAL A 632 -23.06 19.66 -16.14
C VAL A 632 -23.96 18.82 -17.04
N ASP A 633 -25.26 19.12 -17.04
CA ASP A 633 -26.27 18.41 -17.82
C ASP A 633 -26.02 18.42 -19.34
N SER A 634 -25.36 19.45 -19.89
CA SER A 634 -25.06 19.48 -21.33
C SER A 634 -24.02 18.45 -21.75
N PHE A 635 -23.27 17.90 -20.80
CA PHE A 635 -22.28 16.84 -21.02
C PHE A 635 -22.80 15.44 -20.67
N LEU A 636 -24.05 15.30 -20.26
CA LEU A 636 -24.65 14.03 -19.85
C LEU A 636 -25.70 13.56 -20.85
N PHE A 637 -25.73 12.26 -21.11
CA PHE A 637 -26.72 11.62 -21.98
C PHE A 637 -28.04 11.37 -21.23
N ASP A 638 -27.97 10.74 -20.06
CA ASP A 638 -29.11 10.30 -19.24
C ASP A 638 -29.06 10.87 -17.81
N LYS A 639 -28.48 12.07 -17.66
CA LYS A 639 -28.20 12.72 -16.37
C LYS A 639 -27.22 11.94 -15.47
N LEU A 640 -26.59 10.86 -15.96
CA LEU A 640 -25.59 10.08 -15.24
C LEU A 640 -24.33 9.87 -16.09
N HIS A 641 -24.49 9.27 -17.26
CA HIS A 641 -23.42 8.91 -18.16
C HIS A 641 -23.04 10.10 -19.06
N PRO A 642 -21.75 10.32 -19.33
CA PRO A 642 -21.34 11.31 -20.33
C PRO A 642 -21.94 11.02 -21.72
N ASN A 643 -22.28 12.08 -22.44
CA ASN A 643 -22.47 12.02 -23.90
C ASN A 643 -21.11 12.19 -24.60
N ASP A 644 -21.07 12.24 -25.93
CA ASP A 644 -19.82 12.36 -26.70
C ASP A 644 -18.96 13.57 -26.26
N PRO A 645 -19.48 14.83 -26.24
CA PRO A 645 -18.73 15.97 -25.69
C PRO A 645 -18.29 15.78 -24.23
N GLY A 646 -19.10 15.10 -23.41
CA GLY A 646 -18.74 14.78 -22.04
C GLY A 646 -17.56 13.81 -21.95
N TYR A 647 -17.52 12.79 -22.80
CA TYR A 647 -16.39 11.87 -22.86
C TYR A 647 -15.13 12.55 -23.39
N GLU A 648 -15.25 13.47 -24.35
CA GLU A 648 -14.12 14.28 -24.85
C GLU A 648 -13.53 15.14 -23.72
N LEU A 649 -14.37 15.90 -23.02
CA LEU A 649 -13.94 16.69 -21.85
C LEU A 649 -13.29 15.81 -20.78
N MET A 650 -13.85 14.63 -20.50
CA MET A 650 -13.26 13.69 -19.54
C MET A 650 -11.88 13.23 -19.98
N PHE A 651 -11.69 12.90 -21.26
CA PHE A 651 -10.37 12.53 -21.79
C PHE A 651 -9.37 13.67 -21.62
N GLU A 652 -9.73 14.91 -21.93
CA GLU A 652 -8.85 16.08 -21.76
C GLU A 652 -8.40 16.27 -20.31
N LEU A 653 -9.35 16.16 -19.37
CA LEU A 653 -9.09 16.26 -17.94
C LEU A 653 -8.18 15.12 -17.44
N VAL A 654 -8.43 13.89 -17.90
CA VAL A 654 -7.61 12.73 -17.57
C VAL A 654 -6.21 12.90 -18.15
N ALA A 655 -6.06 13.25 -19.43
CA ALA A 655 -4.76 13.49 -20.07
C ALA A 655 -3.96 14.56 -19.33
N LYS A 656 -4.59 15.68 -18.95
CA LYS A 656 -3.97 16.72 -18.13
C LYS A 656 -3.52 16.18 -16.76
N GLY A 657 -4.35 15.38 -16.10
CA GLY A 657 -4.04 14.76 -14.82
C GLY A 657 -2.87 13.77 -14.89
N LEU A 658 -2.81 13.01 -15.99
CA LEU A 658 -1.72 12.09 -16.31
C LEU A 658 -0.44 12.81 -16.77
N GLY A 659 -0.51 14.10 -17.11
CA GLY A 659 0.62 14.88 -17.62
C GLY A 659 0.93 14.62 -19.09
N LEU A 660 -0.04 14.10 -19.85
CA LEU A 660 0.08 13.85 -21.28
C LEU A 660 -0.02 15.17 -22.05
N THR A 661 0.73 15.28 -23.15
CA THR A 661 0.66 16.44 -24.04
C THR A 661 -0.37 16.16 -25.11
N LEU A 662 -1.45 16.92 -25.12
CA LEU A 662 -2.44 16.88 -26.19
C LEU A 662 -1.98 17.82 -27.31
N LEU A 663 -1.97 17.31 -28.55
CA LEU A 663 -1.72 18.13 -29.72
C LEU A 663 -2.89 19.07 -29.98
N ARG A 664 -2.58 20.27 -30.45
CA ARG A 664 -3.59 21.19 -30.94
C ARG A 664 -4.18 20.63 -32.24
N GLU A 665 -5.47 20.83 -32.44
CA GLU A 665 -6.14 20.53 -33.71
C GLU A 665 -5.34 21.09 -34.91
N GLY A 666 -5.14 20.24 -35.93
CA GLY A 666 -4.35 20.55 -37.13
C GLY A 666 -2.83 20.34 -37.00
N VAL A 667 -2.32 19.96 -35.81
CA VAL A 667 -0.93 19.56 -35.61
C VAL A 667 -0.85 18.04 -35.59
N THR A 668 -0.02 17.46 -36.46
CA THR A 668 0.34 16.04 -36.44
C THR A 668 1.72 15.88 -35.80
N ASN A 669 1.96 14.74 -35.15
CA ASN A 669 3.33 14.38 -34.78
C ASN A 669 4.21 14.26 -36.02
N ALA A 670 5.48 14.63 -35.86
CA ALA A 670 6.51 14.53 -36.90
C ALA A 670 6.95 13.08 -37.09
#